data_AF-A0A3N5QP14-F1
#
_entry.id   AF-A0A3N5QP14-F1
#
_cell.length_a   1.000
_cell.length_b   1.000
_cell.length_c   1.000
_cell.angle_alpha   90.00
_cell.angle_beta   90.00
_cell.angle_gamma   90.00
#
_symmetry.space_group_name_H-M   'P 1'
#
loop_
_entity.id
_entity.type
_entity.pdbx_description
1 polymer ?
#
loop_
_entity_poly.entity_id
_entity_poly.type
_entity_poly.pdbx_seq_one_letter_code
_entity_poly.pdbx_strand_id
1 'polypeptide(L)'
;RIQLKNMGCMYDWDAELMTCAPEYYKWNQWLFLQLYKKGLAYRKNAPVNWCPKDQTVLANEQVQADGTCERCGTLVIQKNLTQWFFKITDYAEELLSGLDTINWPEKTKLMQRNWIGRSAGAEVNFKVVGSDEVIKVFTTRPDTLFGVTYLVLAPEHHLVDKLTVDSLKNDVDKYKESVRLLTEIERTSTIKEKTGIPTGSYAVNPVNSLKIPIWIADYVLYSYGTGAVMAVPGHDERDFEFAKKYLLPIKKVILQPGTKEEDELLSAYTEPGIMLNSDQFNGLNSEEGIIKVIENLEKREFGKGKINYRLRDWLISRQRYWGTPIPIIHCPECGEVPVDEKDLPVELPYEVEFRPMGESPLESNKEFINVKCPRCSEGAKRDPDTMDTFVDSSWYYFRYLNPKISHAPFDKELTDKWTPVDMYVGGAEHAVMHLLYARFIHKFLRDLGWATSDEPFQNLFHQGTITNQGSKMSKSKSNIVNPDDFTLKYGSDVFRLYLMFMGPYDLGGDWSDKGIAGTDRFVQRTYDIYLKFNGISEGKNIKENYNINSLTESEKKLYRKVNQTIKKFEEEIEHFRFNTAIASLMELLNEMKIIDECSKEIQAYLLERFAVIISSVAPHLGEECWNLLGKQFSVFQNPLWFEPDTSALVEDKVSIAIQINGKLRSMIEMPVDSDQDKVKDAVFKDEKVLKYINGNKIIKEIFVKNKIYNVVVK
;
A
#
# COMPACT_ATOMS: atom_id res chain seq x y z
N ARG A 1 -23.40 3.87 9.34
CA ARG A 1 -24.20 4.80 8.49
C ARG A 1 -24.65 6.07 9.23
N ILE A 2 -25.44 5.97 10.31
CA ILE A 2 -25.97 7.16 11.03
C ILE A 2 -24.87 8.14 11.45
N GLN A 3 -23.80 7.65 12.07
CA GLN A 3 -22.67 8.50 12.49
C GLN A 3 -22.05 9.28 11.32
N LEU A 4 -21.88 8.67 10.14
CA LEU A 4 -21.35 9.35 8.95
C LEU A 4 -22.30 10.47 8.47
N LYS A 5 -23.62 10.23 8.49
CA LYS A 5 -24.61 11.26 8.15
C LYS A 5 -24.58 12.43 9.15
N ASN A 6 -24.51 12.13 10.44
CA ASN A 6 -24.40 13.15 11.50
C ASN A 6 -23.09 13.95 11.40
N MET A 7 -22.01 13.31 10.95
CA MET A 7 -20.72 13.95 10.64
C MET A 7 -20.74 14.76 9.33
N GLY A 8 -21.88 14.92 8.66
CA GLY A 8 -22.00 15.67 7.41
C GLY A 8 -21.26 15.03 6.23
N CYS A 9 -21.00 13.73 6.26
CA CYS A 9 -20.45 13.03 5.10
C CYS A 9 -21.52 12.93 4.00
N MET A 10 -21.30 13.68 2.92
CA MET A 10 -22.17 13.71 1.74
C MET A 10 -21.75 12.63 0.74
N TYR A 11 -21.99 11.37 1.10
CA TYR A 11 -21.87 10.27 0.15
C TYR A 11 -23.11 10.17 -0.73
N ASP A 12 -22.95 9.67 -1.95
CA ASP A 12 -24.06 9.14 -2.73
C ASP A 12 -24.59 7.87 -2.03
N TRP A 13 -25.62 8.04 -1.20
CA TRP A 13 -26.22 6.94 -0.46
C TRP A 13 -27.10 6.04 -1.34
N ASP A 14 -27.47 6.46 -2.55
CA ASP A 14 -28.12 5.59 -3.52
C ASP A 14 -27.14 4.57 -4.11
N ALA A 15 -25.83 4.89 -4.05
CA ALA A 15 -24.72 4.01 -4.38
C ALA A 15 -24.36 3.01 -3.26
N GLU A 16 -25.07 2.96 -2.13
CA GLU A 16 -24.71 2.08 -0.99
C GLU A 16 -24.68 0.60 -1.36
N LEU A 17 -23.66 -0.12 -0.89
CA LEU A 17 -23.44 -1.54 -1.15
C LEU A 17 -23.25 -2.34 0.13
N MET A 18 -23.68 -3.60 0.09
CA MET A 18 -23.46 -4.59 1.14
C MET A 18 -22.85 -5.84 0.52
N THR A 19 -21.56 -6.07 0.76
CA THR A 19 -20.83 -7.19 0.10
C THR A 19 -21.36 -8.56 0.51
N CYS A 20 -21.96 -8.66 1.69
CA CYS A 20 -22.57 -9.88 2.21
C CYS A 20 -24.00 -10.14 1.69
N ALA A 21 -24.57 -9.25 0.88
CA ALA A 21 -25.92 -9.41 0.35
C ALA A 21 -25.91 -10.24 -0.96
N PRO A 22 -26.91 -11.11 -1.20
CA PRO A 22 -26.97 -11.98 -2.39
C PRO A 22 -26.84 -11.23 -3.72
N GLU A 23 -27.43 -10.04 -3.81
CA GLU A 23 -27.36 -9.16 -4.98
C GLU A 23 -25.94 -8.68 -5.31
N TYR A 24 -25.04 -8.67 -4.33
CA TYR A 24 -23.61 -8.37 -4.53
C TYR A 24 -22.83 -9.65 -4.77
N TYR A 25 -22.89 -10.62 -3.86
CA TYR A 25 -21.99 -11.77 -3.91
C TYR A 25 -22.33 -12.76 -5.02
N LYS A 26 -23.52 -12.68 -5.63
CA LYS A 26 -23.79 -13.30 -6.94
C LYS A 26 -22.68 -12.97 -7.95
N TRP A 27 -22.18 -11.74 -7.94
CA TRP A 27 -21.17 -11.27 -8.87
C TRP A 27 -19.74 -11.66 -8.47
N ASN A 28 -19.49 -11.87 -7.18
CA ASN A 28 -18.27 -12.57 -6.73
C ASN A 28 -18.24 -14.01 -7.28
N GLN A 29 -19.38 -14.71 -7.25
CA GLN A 29 -19.51 -16.07 -7.81
C GLN A 29 -19.31 -16.05 -9.33
N TRP A 30 -19.92 -15.10 -10.02
CA TRP A 30 -19.69 -14.90 -11.44
C TRP A 30 -18.20 -14.63 -11.76
N LEU A 31 -17.55 -13.75 -11.00
CA LEU A 31 -16.12 -13.43 -11.15
C LEU A 31 -15.26 -14.69 -10.98
N PHE A 32 -15.52 -15.48 -9.94
CA PHE A 32 -14.87 -16.76 -9.72
C PHE A 32 -15.04 -17.69 -10.93
N LEU A 33 -16.26 -17.82 -11.48
CA LEU A 33 -16.51 -18.65 -12.65
C LEU A 33 -15.76 -18.16 -13.89
N GLN A 34 -15.62 -16.84 -14.09
CA GLN A 34 -14.81 -16.32 -15.20
C GLN A 34 -13.34 -16.67 -15.03
N LEU A 35 -12.79 -16.50 -13.82
CA LEU A 35 -11.41 -16.90 -13.50
C LEU A 35 -11.21 -18.40 -13.70
N TYR A 36 -12.18 -19.23 -13.29
CA TYR A 36 -12.15 -20.68 -13.47
C TYR A 36 -12.14 -21.07 -14.96
N LYS A 37 -13.02 -20.47 -15.77
CA LYS A 37 -13.09 -20.70 -17.22
C LYS A 37 -11.80 -20.30 -17.95
N LYS A 38 -11.07 -19.32 -17.43
CA LYS A 38 -9.76 -18.89 -17.95
C LYS A 38 -8.57 -19.65 -17.36
N GLY A 39 -8.81 -20.65 -16.50
CA GLY A 39 -7.76 -21.45 -15.86
C GLY A 39 -6.97 -20.71 -14.78
N LEU A 40 -7.48 -19.55 -14.32
CA LEU A 40 -6.89 -18.72 -13.28
C LEU A 40 -7.40 -19.08 -11.88
N ALA A 41 -8.64 -19.57 -11.75
CA ALA A 41 -9.09 -20.20 -10.51
C ALA A 41 -8.86 -21.71 -10.58
N TYR A 42 -8.18 -22.27 -9.58
CA TYR A 42 -7.86 -23.71 -9.57
C TYR A 42 -7.71 -24.24 -8.14
N ARG A 43 -7.85 -25.57 -8.00
CA ARG A 43 -7.73 -26.27 -6.73
C ARG A 43 -6.43 -27.06 -6.68
N LYS A 44 -5.71 -27.01 -5.55
CA LYS A 44 -4.52 -27.85 -5.31
C LYS A 44 -4.40 -28.25 -3.85
N ASN A 45 -3.81 -29.41 -3.59
CA ASN A 45 -3.31 -29.76 -2.27
C ASN A 45 -1.99 -29.03 -2.03
N ALA A 46 -1.92 -28.22 -0.99
CA ALA A 46 -0.73 -27.45 -0.65
C ALA A 46 -0.60 -27.29 0.88
N PRO A 47 0.63 -27.08 1.39
CA PRO A 47 0.79 -26.52 2.72
C PRO A 47 0.18 -25.12 2.73
N VAL A 48 -0.76 -24.91 3.64
CA VAL A 48 -1.47 -23.65 3.80
C VAL A 48 -1.31 -23.11 5.21
N ASN A 49 -1.24 -21.79 5.31
CA ASN A 49 -1.23 -21.07 6.58
C ASN A 49 -2.55 -21.35 7.31
N TRP A 50 -2.48 -21.86 8.53
CA TRP A 50 -3.62 -22.22 9.35
C TRP A 50 -3.56 -21.48 10.68
N CYS A 51 -4.61 -20.74 11.03
CA CYS A 51 -4.73 -20.12 12.35
C CYS A 51 -5.47 -21.10 13.30
N PRO A 52 -4.81 -21.63 14.34
CA PRO A 52 -5.43 -22.60 15.26
C PRO A 52 -6.50 -21.97 16.16
N LYS A 53 -6.48 -20.66 16.37
CA LYS A 53 -7.53 -19.96 17.13
C LYS A 53 -8.75 -19.68 16.26
N ASP A 54 -8.52 -19.24 15.03
CA ASP A 54 -9.57 -18.90 14.08
C ASP A 54 -10.14 -20.13 13.35
N GLN A 55 -9.45 -21.28 13.42
CA GLN A 55 -9.86 -22.53 12.79
C GLN A 55 -10.12 -22.37 11.28
N THR A 56 -9.23 -21.63 10.59
CA THR A 56 -9.35 -21.36 9.16
C THR A 56 -7.98 -21.11 8.53
N VAL A 57 -7.91 -21.29 7.21
CA VAL A 57 -6.74 -20.94 6.41
C VAL A 57 -6.59 -19.42 6.23
N LEU A 58 -5.36 -18.98 6.02
CA LEU A 58 -4.99 -17.58 5.74
C LEU A 58 -4.22 -17.48 4.42
N ALA A 59 -4.39 -16.39 3.69
CA ALA A 59 -3.45 -16.04 2.61
C ALA A 59 -2.08 -15.65 3.21
N ASN A 60 -1.01 -15.63 2.39
CA ASN A 60 0.33 -15.25 2.88
C ASN A 60 0.35 -13.82 3.41
N GLU A 61 -0.41 -12.95 2.76
CA GLU A 61 -0.54 -11.53 3.08
C GLU A 61 -1.27 -11.28 4.42
N GLN A 62 -2.00 -12.29 4.94
CA GLN A 62 -2.70 -12.24 6.23
C GLN A 62 -1.86 -12.80 7.39
N VAL A 63 -0.64 -13.26 7.11
CA VAL A 63 0.35 -13.65 8.10
C VAL A 63 1.28 -12.45 8.32
N GLN A 64 1.31 -11.95 9.56
CA GLN A 64 2.16 -10.82 9.93
C GLN A 64 3.65 -11.21 9.85
N ALA A 65 4.53 -10.21 9.84
CA ALA A 65 5.97 -10.43 9.74
C ALA A 65 6.56 -11.27 10.90
N ASP A 66 5.87 -11.32 12.04
CA ASP A 66 6.20 -12.15 13.21
C ASP A 66 5.56 -13.56 13.18
N GLY A 67 4.80 -13.88 12.13
CA GLY A 67 4.18 -15.19 11.93
C GLY A 67 2.82 -15.33 12.57
N THR A 68 2.26 -14.25 13.09
CA THR A 68 0.95 -14.27 13.73
C THR A 68 -0.18 -13.92 12.77
N CYS A 69 -1.40 -14.37 13.09
CA CYS A 69 -2.60 -14.01 12.36
C CYS A 69 -2.89 -12.51 12.49
N GLU A 70 -3.15 -11.83 11.36
CA GLU A 70 -3.49 -10.40 11.30
C GLU A 70 -4.64 -9.97 12.23
N ARG A 71 -5.56 -10.90 12.54
CA ARG A 71 -6.79 -10.61 13.30
C ARG A 71 -6.63 -10.92 14.78
N CYS A 72 -6.17 -12.13 15.08
CA CYS A 72 -6.22 -12.67 16.44
C CYS A 72 -4.86 -12.73 17.15
N GLY A 73 -3.76 -12.43 16.45
CA GLY A 73 -2.39 -12.44 16.97
C GLY A 73 -1.86 -13.81 17.38
N THR A 74 -2.53 -14.90 17.00
CA THR A 74 -2.09 -16.27 17.31
C THR A 74 -1.07 -16.74 16.28
N LEU A 75 -0.07 -17.50 16.72
CA LEU A 75 0.94 -18.09 15.84
C LEU A 75 0.28 -19.00 14.79
N VAL A 76 0.64 -18.77 13.53
CA VAL A 76 0.13 -19.52 12.38
C VAL A 76 0.96 -20.79 12.20
N ILE A 77 0.28 -21.91 11.94
CA ILE A 77 0.91 -23.22 11.66
C ILE A 77 0.70 -23.62 10.20
N GLN A 78 1.45 -24.60 9.69
CA GLN A 78 1.21 -25.17 8.37
C GLN A 78 0.32 -26.42 8.45
N LYS A 79 -0.68 -26.51 7.57
CA LYS A 79 -1.51 -27.71 7.39
C LYS A 79 -1.63 -28.02 5.90
N ASN A 80 -1.51 -29.28 5.50
CA ASN A 80 -1.78 -29.66 4.11
C ASN A 80 -3.27 -29.75 3.90
N LEU A 81 -3.82 -28.88 3.04
CA LEU A 81 -5.23 -28.88 2.68
C LEU A 81 -5.37 -28.68 1.17
N THR A 82 -6.43 -29.28 0.62
CA THR A 82 -6.85 -28.99 -0.75
C THR A 82 -7.68 -27.72 -0.74
N GLN A 83 -7.21 -26.65 -1.40
CA GLN A 83 -7.77 -25.30 -1.33
C GLN A 83 -7.84 -24.65 -2.71
N TRP A 84 -8.62 -23.57 -2.82
CA TRP A 84 -8.77 -22.77 -4.03
C TRP A 84 -7.78 -21.60 -4.08
N PHE A 85 -7.22 -21.40 -5.26
CA PHE A 85 -6.26 -20.35 -5.54
C PHE A 85 -6.62 -19.57 -6.80
N PHE A 86 -6.32 -18.27 -6.81
CA PHE A 86 -6.25 -17.46 -8.03
C PHE A 86 -4.79 -17.31 -8.47
N LYS A 87 -4.52 -17.58 -9.75
CA LYS A 87 -3.21 -17.44 -10.40
C LYS A 87 -2.83 -15.98 -10.65
N ILE A 88 -2.73 -15.20 -9.58
CA ILE A 88 -2.23 -13.83 -9.64
C ILE A 88 -0.79 -13.77 -10.18
N THR A 89 -0.03 -14.88 -10.05
CA THR A 89 1.34 -14.97 -10.56
C THR A 89 1.43 -14.88 -12.09
N ASP A 90 0.38 -15.24 -12.83
CA ASP A 90 0.31 -15.06 -14.29
C ASP A 90 0.30 -13.57 -14.68
N TYR A 91 -0.03 -12.67 -13.74
CA TYR A 91 -0.02 -11.20 -13.90
C TYR A 91 1.18 -10.54 -13.21
N ALA A 92 2.15 -11.30 -12.68
CA ALA A 92 3.22 -10.75 -11.84
C ALA A 92 4.06 -9.67 -12.53
N GLU A 93 4.43 -9.86 -13.81
CA GLU A 93 5.20 -8.87 -14.56
C GLU A 93 4.39 -7.59 -14.81
N GLU A 94 3.11 -7.75 -15.16
CA GLU A 94 2.24 -6.62 -15.45
C GLU A 94 1.90 -5.82 -14.19
N LEU A 95 1.70 -6.51 -13.06
CA LEU A 95 1.58 -5.90 -11.75
C LEU A 95 2.86 -5.17 -11.33
N LEU A 96 4.02 -5.60 -11.80
CA LEU A 96 5.27 -4.89 -11.52
C LEU A 96 5.41 -3.63 -12.37
N SER A 97 5.20 -3.74 -13.69
CA SER A 97 5.34 -2.62 -14.63
C SER A 97 4.26 -1.55 -14.43
N GLY A 98 3.04 -1.94 -14.05
CA GLY A 98 1.95 -1.00 -13.78
C GLY A 98 2.22 -0.04 -12.60
N LEU A 99 3.19 -0.35 -11.73
CA LEU A 99 3.59 0.57 -10.66
C LEU A 99 4.29 1.83 -11.21
N ASP A 100 4.80 1.79 -12.43
CA ASP A 100 5.51 2.90 -13.06
C ASP A 100 4.56 3.92 -13.70
N THR A 101 3.28 3.57 -13.89
CA THR A 101 2.27 4.41 -14.56
C THR A 101 1.34 5.16 -13.59
N ILE A 102 1.35 4.79 -12.30
CA ILE A 102 0.44 5.31 -11.27
C ILE A 102 1.13 6.31 -10.32
N ASN A 103 0.37 7.28 -9.81
CA ASN A 103 0.85 8.28 -8.85
C ASN A 103 0.58 7.84 -7.40
N TRP A 104 1.34 6.85 -6.96
CA TRP A 104 1.25 6.29 -5.61
C TRP A 104 2.50 6.63 -4.78
N PRO A 105 2.42 6.62 -3.44
CA PRO A 105 3.57 6.83 -2.57
C PRO A 105 4.68 5.81 -2.88
N GLU A 106 5.92 6.27 -3.04
CA GLU A 106 7.05 5.40 -3.44
C GLU A 106 7.30 4.27 -2.44
N LYS A 107 7.04 4.49 -1.15
CA LYS A 107 7.09 3.44 -0.13
C LYS A 107 6.12 2.30 -0.45
N THR A 108 4.90 2.61 -0.89
CA THR A 108 3.87 1.62 -1.24
C THR A 108 4.25 0.86 -2.50
N LYS A 109 4.74 1.57 -3.53
CA LYS A 109 5.26 0.91 -4.74
C LYS A 109 6.43 -0.02 -4.40
N LEU A 110 7.39 0.43 -3.60
CA LEU A 110 8.52 -0.38 -3.15
C LEU A 110 8.06 -1.62 -2.36
N MET A 111 7.07 -1.50 -1.48
CA MET A 111 6.48 -2.65 -0.78
C MET A 111 5.90 -3.67 -1.77
N GLN A 112 5.16 -3.25 -2.80
CA GLN A 112 4.65 -4.16 -3.83
C GLN A 112 5.77 -4.75 -4.69
N ARG A 113 6.76 -3.97 -5.13
CA ARG A 113 7.93 -4.48 -5.90
C ARG A 113 8.66 -5.57 -5.12
N ASN A 114 8.91 -5.33 -3.83
CA ASN A 114 9.53 -6.30 -2.94
C ASN A 114 8.64 -7.53 -2.72
N TRP A 115 7.33 -7.34 -2.58
CA TRP A 115 6.36 -8.43 -2.42
C TRP A 115 6.31 -9.35 -3.63
N ILE A 116 6.18 -8.75 -4.82
CA ILE A 116 6.21 -9.47 -6.10
C ILE A 116 7.56 -10.17 -6.28
N GLY A 117 8.65 -9.48 -5.96
CA GLY A 117 9.99 -10.06 -5.81
C GLY A 117 10.48 -10.75 -7.07
N ARG A 118 10.53 -10.02 -8.19
CA ARG A 118 11.04 -10.51 -9.47
C ARG A 118 12.55 -10.78 -9.38
N SER A 119 12.96 -11.97 -9.79
CA SER A 119 14.36 -12.42 -9.85
C SER A 119 14.62 -13.08 -11.20
N ALA A 120 15.62 -12.60 -11.93
CA ALA A 120 16.09 -13.25 -13.15
C ALA A 120 17.26 -14.19 -12.80
N GLY A 121 17.26 -15.38 -13.39
CA GLY A 121 18.27 -16.40 -13.09
C GLY A 121 18.18 -17.59 -14.03
N ALA A 122 18.62 -18.76 -13.53
CA ALA A 122 18.61 -20.01 -14.26
C ALA A 122 17.89 -21.11 -13.48
N GLU A 123 17.10 -21.93 -14.19
CA GLU A 123 16.80 -23.28 -13.73
C GLU A 123 17.91 -24.22 -14.15
N VAL A 124 18.40 -25.04 -13.21
CA VAL A 124 19.47 -26.01 -13.45
C VAL A 124 19.01 -27.40 -13.03
N ASN A 125 19.26 -28.39 -13.89
CA ASN A 125 18.90 -29.79 -13.69
C ASN A 125 20.11 -30.59 -13.22
N PHE A 126 20.03 -31.14 -12.01
CA PHE A 126 21.04 -32.02 -11.42
C PHE A 126 20.54 -33.46 -11.46
N LYS A 127 21.24 -34.34 -12.20
CA LYS A 127 20.89 -35.76 -12.28
C LYS A 127 21.30 -36.49 -11.00
N VAL A 128 20.42 -37.31 -10.45
CA VAL A 128 20.73 -38.13 -9.28
C VAL A 128 21.59 -39.33 -9.72
N VAL A 129 22.64 -39.63 -8.95
CA VAL A 129 23.51 -40.78 -9.23
C VAL A 129 22.76 -42.08 -8.99
N GLY A 130 22.66 -42.94 -10.00
CA GLY A 130 22.00 -44.24 -9.89
C GLY A 130 20.48 -44.20 -9.90
N SER A 131 19.88 -43.09 -10.35
CA SER A 131 18.44 -42.91 -10.48
C SER A 131 18.10 -42.07 -11.72
N ASP A 132 16.91 -42.24 -12.29
CA ASP A 132 16.40 -41.40 -13.38
C ASP A 132 15.81 -40.06 -12.87
N GLU A 133 15.77 -39.87 -11.54
CA GLU A 133 15.29 -38.64 -10.92
C GLU A 133 16.23 -37.45 -11.19
N VAL A 134 15.61 -36.28 -11.38
CA VAL A 134 16.31 -35.01 -11.63
C VAL A 134 15.90 -34.00 -10.57
N ILE A 135 16.88 -33.43 -9.88
CA ILE A 135 16.67 -32.32 -8.95
C ILE A 135 16.80 -31.03 -9.75
N LYS A 136 15.71 -30.29 -9.85
CA LYS A 136 15.72 -28.96 -10.46
C LYS A 136 15.93 -27.90 -9.38
N VAL A 137 16.84 -26.95 -9.61
CA VAL A 137 17.09 -25.82 -8.71
C VAL A 137 16.92 -24.50 -9.46
N PHE A 138 16.61 -23.42 -8.74
CA PHE A 138 16.65 -22.06 -9.28
C PHE A 138 17.76 -21.26 -8.59
N THR A 139 18.51 -20.47 -9.37
CA THR A 139 19.55 -19.58 -8.85
C THR A 139 19.59 -18.26 -9.62
N THR A 140 19.79 -17.15 -8.92
CA THR A 140 20.12 -15.84 -9.52
C THR A 140 21.60 -15.68 -9.80
N ARG A 141 22.43 -16.63 -9.34
CA ARG A 141 23.90 -16.66 -9.49
C ARG A 141 24.37 -17.88 -10.26
N PRO A 142 23.92 -18.10 -11.52
CA PRO A 142 24.44 -19.20 -12.33
C PRO A 142 25.94 -19.06 -12.63
N ASP A 143 26.52 -17.86 -12.53
CA ASP A 143 27.98 -17.66 -12.59
C ASP A 143 28.73 -18.47 -11.53
N THR A 144 28.10 -18.81 -10.40
CA THR A 144 28.77 -19.55 -9.32
C THR A 144 28.54 -21.06 -9.37
N LEU A 145 27.95 -21.60 -10.44
CA LEU A 145 27.54 -23.01 -10.56
C LEU A 145 28.70 -24.02 -10.42
N PHE A 146 29.92 -23.62 -10.76
CA PHE A 146 31.13 -24.43 -10.58
C PHE A 146 31.57 -24.56 -9.11
N GLY A 147 31.02 -23.71 -8.24
CA GLY A 147 31.24 -23.69 -6.80
C GLY A 147 30.24 -24.52 -6.01
N VAL A 148 29.27 -25.17 -6.67
CA VAL A 148 28.28 -26.02 -5.98
C VAL A 148 28.97 -27.24 -5.41
N THR A 149 28.90 -27.40 -4.09
CA THR A 149 29.52 -28.52 -3.37
C THR A 149 28.52 -29.49 -2.74
N TYR A 150 27.26 -29.11 -2.62
CA TYR A 150 26.15 -29.97 -2.19
C TYR A 150 24.80 -29.42 -2.68
N LEU A 151 23.77 -30.26 -2.69
CA LEU A 151 22.39 -29.84 -2.92
C LEU A 151 21.60 -29.93 -1.62
N VAL A 152 20.60 -29.07 -1.48
CA VAL A 152 19.71 -29.08 -0.31
C VAL A 152 18.26 -29.05 -0.76
N LEU A 153 17.48 -30.02 -0.28
CA LEU A 153 16.03 -30.09 -0.49
C LEU A 153 15.30 -29.60 0.76
N ALA A 154 14.12 -29.01 0.57
CA ALA A 154 13.19 -28.83 1.67
C ALA A 154 12.81 -30.21 2.26
N PRO A 155 12.67 -30.36 3.59
CA PRO A 155 12.30 -31.65 4.20
C PRO A 155 10.96 -32.22 3.70
N GLU A 156 10.07 -31.35 3.22
CA GLU A 156 8.76 -31.71 2.66
C GLU A 156 8.83 -32.05 1.15
N HIS A 157 10.00 -31.98 0.52
CA HIS A 157 10.15 -32.18 -0.92
C HIS A 157 9.82 -33.64 -1.32
N HIS A 158 9.05 -33.83 -2.39
CA HIS A 158 8.56 -35.16 -2.80
C HIS A 158 9.68 -36.17 -3.13
N LEU A 159 10.89 -35.69 -3.42
CA LEU A 159 12.07 -36.54 -3.66
C LEU A 159 12.76 -37.01 -2.38
N VAL A 160 12.53 -36.39 -1.21
CA VAL A 160 13.25 -36.75 0.02
C VAL A 160 13.11 -38.24 0.32
N ASP A 161 11.88 -38.75 0.28
CA ASP A 161 11.60 -40.16 0.61
C ASP A 161 12.15 -41.13 -0.43
N LYS A 162 12.28 -40.70 -1.69
CA LYS A 162 12.86 -41.50 -2.78
C LYS A 162 14.38 -41.53 -2.76
N LEU A 163 15.00 -40.44 -2.30
CA LEU A 163 16.45 -40.25 -2.32
C LEU A 163 17.13 -40.64 -1.01
N THR A 164 16.36 -40.87 0.05
CA THR A 164 16.93 -41.29 1.33
C THR A 164 17.29 -42.77 1.29
N VAL A 165 18.56 -43.08 1.56
CA VAL A 165 19.03 -44.47 1.66
C VAL A 165 18.46 -45.14 2.91
N ASP A 166 18.23 -46.46 2.84
CA ASP A 166 17.56 -47.21 3.91
C ASP A 166 18.19 -47.03 5.29
N SER A 167 19.53 -46.91 5.37
CA SER A 167 20.25 -46.73 6.62
C SER A 167 20.00 -45.40 7.32
N LEU A 168 19.50 -44.38 6.61
CA LEU A 168 19.25 -43.03 7.13
C LEU A 168 17.76 -42.70 7.27
N LYS A 169 16.87 -43.58 6.82
CA LYS A 169 15.42 -43.34 6.75
C LYS A 169 14.82 -42.92 8.10
N ASN A 170 15.15 -43.64 9.16
CA ASN A 170 14.65 -43.33 10.51
C ASN A 170 15.09 -41.94 11.02
N ASP A 171 16.32 -41.52 10.71
CA ASP A 171 16.83 -40.24 11.18
C ASP A 171 16.32 -39.08 10.33
N VAL A 172 16.15 -39.30 9.02
CA VAL A 172 15.47 -38.36 8.11
C VAL A 172 14.02 -38.15 8.51
N ASP A 173 13.27 -39.21 8.83
CA ASP A 173 11.87 -39.09 9.26
C ASP A 173 11.74 -38.32 10.58
N LYS A 174 12.62 -38.57 11.55
CA LYS A 174 12.69 -37.78 12.80
C LYS A 174 13.01 -36.31 12.52
N TYR A 175 13.90 -36.03 11.58
CA TYR A 175 14.25 -34.67 11.20
C TYR A 175 13.10 -33.95 10.49
N LYS A 176 12.38 -34.63 9.58
CA LYS A 176 11.18 -34.08 8.93
C LYS A 176 10.13 -33.68 9.96
N GLU A 177 9.86 -34.54 10.95
CA GLU A 177 8.89 -34.23 12.00
C GLU A 177 9.34 -33.08 12.91
N SER A 178 10.64 -32.94 13.20
CA SER A 178 11.13 -31.80 13.99
C SER A 178 11.00 -30.48 13.23
N VAL A 179 11.21 -30.47 11.90
CA VAL A 179 11.06 -29.27 11.07
C VAL A 179 9.60 -28.92 10.82
N ARG A 180 8.71 -29.91 10.75
CA ARG A 180 7.27 -29.70 10.53
C ARG A 180 6.61 -28.80 11.58
N LEU A 181 7.17 -28.75 12.78
CA LEU A 181 6.69 -27.91 13.88
C LEU A 181 7.16 -26.45 13.78
N LEU A 182 8.07 -26.15 12.85
CA LEU A 182 8.64 -24.82 12.66
C LEU A 182 7.86 -24.03 11.63
N THR A 183 7.70 -22.74 11.90
CA THR A 183 7.14 -21.76 10.95
C THR A 183 8.15 -21.40 9.86
N GLU A 184 7.68 -20.87 8.72
CA GLU A 184 8.58 -20.34 7.67
C GLU A 184 9.51 -19.24 8.22
N ILE A 185 9.04 -18.43 9.17
CA ILE A 185 9.84 -17.36 9.81
C ILE A 185 10.94 -17.93 10.68
N GLU A 186 10.65 -18.94 11.50
CA GLU A 186 11.68 -19.62 12.30
C GLU A 186 12.74 -20.29 11.41
N ARG A 187 12.30 -20.86 10.28
CA ARG A 187 13.19 -21.48 9.28
C ARG A 187 14.08 -20.48 8.56
N THR A 188 13.53 -19.31 8.23
CA THR A 188 14.24 -18.22 7.53
C THR A 188 15.04 -17.31 8.46
N SER A 189 14.85 -17.39 9.78
CA SER A 189 15.57 -16.60 10.78
C SER A 189 17.10 -16.68 10.60
N THR A 190 17.75 -15.52 10.59
CA THR A 190 19.21 -15.38 10.52
C THR A 190 19.89 -15.63 11.86
N ILE A 191 19.15 -15.62 12.97
CA ILE A 191 19.67 -15.88 14.33
C ILE A 191 19.65 -17.37 14.64
N LYS A 192 18.66 -18.09 14.10
CA LYS A 192 18.51 -19.52 14.34
C LYS A 192 19.64 -20.27 13.64
N GLU A 193 20.32 -21.11 14.40
CA GLU A 193 21.31 -22.03 13.85
C GLU A 193 20.66 -22.98 12.83
N LYS A 194 21.25 -23.06 11.63
CA LYS A 194 20.75 -23.92 10.56
C LYS A 194 20.99 -25.38 10.89
N THR A 195 20.00 -26.22 10.59
CA THR A 195 20.08 -27.67 10.83
C THR A 195 19.84 -28.43 9.54
N GLY A 196 20.36 -29.65 9.45
CA GLY A 196 20.14 -30.54 8.31
C GLY A 196 20.73 -31.92 8.54
N ILE A 197 20.36 -32.84 7.66
CA ILE A 197 20.79 -34.24 7.66
C ILE A 197 21.02 -34.73 6.22
N PRO A 198 22.04 -35.57 5.95
CA PRO A 198 22.24 -36.10 4.61
C PRO A 198 21.16 -37.12 4.25
N THR A 199 20.82 -37.20 2.96
CA THR A 199 19.96 -38.27 2.44
C THR A 199 20.75 -39.57 2.17
N GLY A 200 22.08 -39.48 2.09
CA GLY A 200 22.97 -40.56 1.66
C GLY A 200 23.08 -40.69 0.13
N SER A 201 22.26 -39.97 -0.63
CA SER A 201 22.32 -39.91 -2.09
C SER A 201 23.21 -38.79 -2.60
N TYR A 202 23.60 -38.90 -3.87
CA TYR A 202 24.46 -37.94 -4.57
C TYR A 202 23.81 -37.49 -5.87
N ALA A 203 24.10 -36.26 -6.28
CA ALA A 203 23.78 -35.74 -7.60
C ALA A 203 25.06 -35.44 -8.39
N VAL A 204 24.91 -35.25 -9.70
CA VAL A 204 25.99 -34.83 -10.60
C VAL A 204 25.83 -33.35 -10.92
N ASN A 205 26.87 -32.56 -10.66
CA ASN A 205 26.90 -31.17 -11.10
C ASN A 205 27.04 -31.10 -12.63
N PRO A 206 26.09 -30.47 -13.36
CA PRO A 206 26.04 -30.55 -14.82
C PRO A 206 27.21 -29.85 -15.52
N VAL A 207 27.86 -28.87 -14.87
CA VAL A 207 28.92 -28.11 -15.54
C VAL A 207 30.29 -28.79 -15.48
N ASN A 208 30.58 -29.53 -14.41
CA ASN A 208 31.90 -30.15 -14.17
C ASN A 208 31.86 -31.66 -13.90
N SER A 209 30.67 -32.28 -13.91
CA SER A 209 30.44 -33.72 -13.68
C SER A 209 30.87 -34.25 -12.31
N LEU A 210 31.11 -33.37 -11.32
CA LEU A 210 31.44 -33.80 -9.96
C LEU A 210 30.23 -34.39 -9.24
N LYS A 211 30.47 -35.41 -8.42
CA LYS A 211 29.46 -35.96 -7.49
C LYS A 211 29.36 -35.08 -6.26
N ILE A 212 28.15 -34.63 -5.94
CA ILE A 212 27.86 -33.76 -4.80
C ILE A 212 26.78 -34.41 -3.91
N PRO A 213 26.92 -34.39 -2.57
CA PRO A 213 25.95 -35.00 -1.67
C PRO A 213 24.63 -34.22 -1.66
N ILE A 214 23.53 -34.92 -1.42
CA ILE A 214 22.19 -34.35 -1.28
C ILE A 214 21.78 -34.34 0.19
N TRP A 215 21.43 -33.17 0.69
CA TRP A 215 20.99 -32.91 2.06
C TRP A 215 19.55 -32.47 2.11
N ILE A 216 18.95 -32.54 3.30
CA ILE A 216 17.74 -31.80 3.63
C ILE A 216 18.06 -30.82 4.77
N ALA A 217 17.50 -29.62 4.72
CA ALA A 217 17.75 -28.60 5.73
C ALA A 217 16.54 -27.70 5.97
N ASP A 218 16.42 -27.16 7.18
CA ASP A 218 15.29 -26.34 7.61
C ASP A 218 15.19 -24.99 6.88
N TYR A 219 16.30 -24.41 6.42
CA TYR A 219 16.29 -23.11 5.77
C TYR A 219 15.82 -23.13 4.31
N VAL A 220 15.66 -24.30 3.69
CA VAL A 220 15.12 -24.45 2.33
C VAL A 220 13.61 -24.59 2.41
N LEU A 221 12.88 -23.69 1.75
CA LEU A 221 11.42 -23.68 1.75
C LEU A 221 10.88 -24.36 0.49
N TYR A 222 10.00 -25.35 0.65
CA TYR A 222 9.34 -26.02 -0.48
C TYR A 222 8.50 -25.05 -1.32
N SER A 223 7.95 -24.03 -0.67
CA SER A 223 7.08 -23.00 -1.21
C SER A 223 7.83 -21.89 -2.00
N TYR A 224 9.16 -21.96 -2.12
CA TYR A 224 9.98 -20.99 -2.85
C TYR A 224 10.87 -21.67 -3.90
N GLY A 225 10.88 -21.11 -5.11
CA GLY A 225 11.64 -21.66 -6.25
C GLY A 225 11.12 -23.06 -6.61
N THR A 226 12.01 -24.05 -6.56
CA THR A 226 11.69 -25.46 -6.83
C THR A 226 11.59 -26.31 -5.56
N GLY A 227 11.75 -25.71 -4.38
CA GLY A 227 11.90 -26.46 -3.12
C GLY A 227 13.26 -27.16 -2.97
N ALA A 228 14.21 -26.84 -3.86
CA ALA A 228 15.58 -27.32 -3.86
C ALA A 228 16.52 -26.17 -4.21
N VAL A 229 17.67 -26.12 -3.53
CA VAL A 229 18.72 -25.13 -3.79
C VAL A 229 20.04 -25.81 -4.08
N MET A 230 20.83 -25.21 -4.97
CA MET A 230 22.24 -25.52 -5.08
C MET A 230 22.98 -24.73 -4.01
N ALA A 231 23.82 -25.41 -3.23
CA ALA A 231 24.60 -24.73 -2.20
C ALA A 231 25.97 -24.35 -2.74
N VAL A 232 26.29 -23.06 -2.68
CA VAL A 232 27.59 -22.50 -3.10
C VAL A 232 28.23 -21.79 -1.92
N PRO A 233 28.88 -22.54 -1.01
CA PRO A 233 29.42 -21.97 0.24
C PRO A 233 30.37 -20.80 0.02
N GLY A 234 31.15 -20.79 -1.06
CA GLY A 234 32.04 -19.67 -1.32
C GLY A 234 31.33 -18.32 -1.49
N HIS A 235 30.04 -18.33 -1.84
CA HIS A 235 29.32 -17.15 -2.37
C HIS A 235 27.88 -16.98 -1.86
N ASP A 236 27.43 -17.78 -0.89
CA ASP A 236 26.18 -17.56 -0.13
C ASP A 236 26.47 -17.78 1.36
N GLU A 237 26.08 -16.83 2.20
CA GLU A 237 26.37 -16.83 3.63
C GLU A 237 25.73 -18.03 4.36
N ARG A 238 24.49 -18.39 4.00
CA ARG A 238 23.78 -19.50 4.64
C ARG A 238 24.43 -20.83 4.27
N ASP A 239 24.81 -20.97 3.02
CA ASP A 239 25.51 -22.16 2.52
C ASP A 239 26.90 -22.30 3.16
N PHE A 240 27.57 -21.17 3.41
CA PHE A 240 28.87 -21.13 4.08
C PHE A 240 28.80 -21.54 5.54
N GLU A 241 27.84 -20.99 6.30
CA GLU A 241 27.63 -21.36 7.70
C GLU A 241 27.25 -22.84 7.82
N PHE A 242 26.34 -23.32 6.97
CA PHE A 242 25.96 -24.73 6.94
C PHE A 242 27.15 -25.63 6.58
N ALA A 243 27.96 -25.24 5.58
CA ALA A 243 29.13 -25.99 5.18
C ALA A 243 30.20 -26.05 6.30
N LYS A 244 30.44 -24.93 6.99
CA LYS A 244 31.37 -24.91 8.14
C LYS A 244 30.90 -25.83 9.26
N LYS A 245 29.60 -25.80 9.60
CA LYS A 245 29.03 -26.63 10.66
C LYS A 245 29.14 -28.13 10.36
N TYR A 246 28.82 -28.53 9.14
CA TYR A 246 28.77 -29.92 8.72
C TYR A 246 30.05 -30.40 8.02
N LEU A 247 31.12 -29.59 8.05
CA LEU A 247 32.42 -29.87 7.42
C LEU A 247 32.30 -30.24 5.92
N LEU A 248 31.43 -29.54 5.21
CA LEU A 248 31.24 -29.71 3.77
C LEU A 248 32.25 -28.88 2.98
N PRO A 249 32.61 -29.28 1.74
CA PRO A 249 33.59 -28.55 0.95
C PRO A 249 33.14 -27.11 0.64
N ILE A 250 34.09 -26.18 0.70
CA ILE A 250 33.89 -24.77 0.34
C ILE A 250 34.80 -24.48 -0.85
N LYS A 251 34.22 -24.05 -1.96
CA LYS A 251 34.96 -23.75 -3.19
C LYS A 251 34.78 -22.29 -3.57
N LYS A 252 35.90 -21.59 -3.77
CA LYS A 252 35.94 -20.22 -4.30
C LYS A 252 35.89 -20.28 -5.83
N VAL A 253 34.90 -19.62 -6.42
CA VAL A 253 34.72 -19.50 -7.88
C VAL A 253 34.55 -18.06 -8.37
N ILE A 254 34.43 -17.09 -7.45
CA ILE A 254 34.46 -15.66 -7.74
C ILE A 254 35.60 -15.02 -6.94
N LEU A 255 36.44 -14.25 -7.64
CA LEU A 255 37.51 -13.46 -7.05
C LEU A 255 36.95 -12.15 -6.51
N GLN A 256 37.18 -11.91 -5.22
CA GLN A 256 36.92 -10.61 -4.60
C GLN A 256 37.95 -9.59 -5.10
N PRO A 257 37.53 -8.37 -5.50
CA PRO A 257 38.46 -7.31 -5.86
C PRO A 257 39.49 -7.04 -4.74
N GLY A 258 40.77 -7.03 -5.09
CA GLY A 258 41.86 -6.77 -4.14
C GLY A 258 42.38 -8.00 -3.39
N THR A 259 41.85 -9.20 -3.64
CA THR A 259 42.38 -10.47 -3.12
C THR A 259 43.03 -11.29 -4.23
N LYS A 260 43.72 -12.36 -3.85
CA LYS A 260 44.34 -13.34 -4.75
C LYS A 260 43.56 -14.65 -4.76
N GLU A 261 43.81 -15.46 -5.78
CA GLU A 261 43.18 -16.77 -5.93
C GLU A 261 43.55 -17.73 -4.77
N GLU A 262 44.73 -17.57 -4.17
CA GLU A 262 45.19 -18.43 -3.08
C GLU A 262 44.65 -18.02 -1.69
N ASP A 263 44.06 -16.82 -1.57
CA ASP A 263 43.58 -16.32 -0.28
C ASP A 263 42.39 -17.15 0.24
N GLU A 264 42.43 -17.58 1.51
CA GLU A 264 41.34 -18.32 2.14
C GLU A 264 40.09 -17.44 2.36
N LEU A 265 38.90 -18.05 2.19
CA LEU A 265 37.63 -17.39 2.49
C LEU A 265 37.34 -17.45 3.99
N LEU A 266 37.41 -16.31 4.66
CA LEU A 266 37.00 -16.18 6.07
C LEU A 266 35.47 -16.20 6.21
N SER A 267 34.78 -15.62 5.24
CA SER A 267 33.32 -15.57 5.06
C SER A 267 32.96 -15.81 3.59
N ALA A 268 31.69 -16.05 3.29
CA ALA A 268 31.20 -16.04 1.91
C ALA A 268 31.46 -14.69 1.25
N TYR A 269 31.82 -14.69 -0.03
CA TYR A 269 31.89 -13.49 -0.86
C TYR A 269 30.69 -13.43 -1.80
N THR A 270 29.71 -12.60 -1.47
CA THR A 270 28.39 -12.55 -2.11
C THR A 270 28.30 -11.57 -3.28
N GLU A 271 29.23 -10.63 -3.38
CA GLU A 271 29.22 -9.60 -4.42
C GLU A 271 29.68 -10.13 -5.80
N PRO A 272 29.36 -9.42 -6.90
CA PRO A 272 29.90 -9.72 -8.23
C PRO A 272 31.43 -9.57 -8.27
N GLY A 273 32.09 -10.41 -9.07
CA GLY A 273 33.55 -10.37 -9.22
C GLY A 273 34.03 -11.05 -10.51
N ILE A 274 35.28 -11.51 -10.51
CA ILE A 274 35.86 -12.23 -11.65
C ILE A 274 35.74 -13.74 -11.42
N MET A 275 35.22 -14.46 -12.40
CA MET A 275 35.08 -15.91 -12.36
C MET A 275 36.45 -16.60 -12.38
N LEU A 276 36.64 -17.56 -11.48
CA LEU A 276 37.80 -18.46 -11.41
C LEU A 276 37.34 -19.89 -11.08
N ASN A 277 38.21 -20.89 -11.23
CA ASN A 277 37.87 -22.30 -11.03
C ASN A 277 36.57 -22.76 -11.73
N SER A 278 36.28 -22.16 -12.89
CA SER A 278 35.04 -22.23 -13.68
C SER A 278 35.29 -22.56 -15.15
N ASP A 279 36.35 -23.33 -15.44
CA ASP A 279 36.75 -23.80 -16.77
C ASP A 279 36.77 -22.70 -17.84
N GLN A 280 35.99 -22.87 -18.91
CA GLN A 280 35.90 -21.95 -20.06
C GLN A 280 35.38 -20.54 -19.72
N PHE A 281 34.90 -20.33 -18.49
CA PHE A 281 34.37 -19.05 -18.02
C PHE A 281 35.37 -18.28 -17.15
N ASN A 282 36.55 -18.83 -16.88
CA ASN A 282 37.60 -18.14 -16.12
C ASN A 282 37.95 -16.78 -16.74
N GLY A 283 38.08 -15.76 -15.90
CA GLY A 283 38.43 -14.38 -16.30
C GLY A 283 37.23 -13.51 -16.70
N LEU A 284 36.03 -14.06 -16.82
CA LEU A 284 34.82 -13.28 -17.07
C LEU A 284 34.38 -12.54 -15.80
N ASN A 285 33.78 -11.37 -15.95
CA ASN A 285 33.03 -10.76 -14.85
C ASN A 285 31.71 -11.53 -14.61
N SER A 286 31.18 -11.46 -13.39
CA SER A 286 29.94 -12.16 -13.02
C SER A 286 28.74 -11.82 -13.92
N GLU A 287 28.58 -10.58 -14.38
CA GLU A 287 27.43 -10.17 -15.21
C GLU A 287 27.43 -10.86 -16.58
N GLU A 288 28.58 -10.84 -17.27
CA GLU A 288 28.79 -11.59 -18.51
C GLU A 288 28.77 -13.10 -18.26
N GLY A 289 29.30 -13.53 -17.11
CA GLY A 289 29.33 -14.92 -16.66
C GLY A 289 27.93 -15.52 -16.54
N ILE A 290 26.99 -14.78 -15.93
CA ILE A 290 25.59 -15.19 -15.79
C ILE A 290 24.99 -15.52 -17.15
N ILE A 291 25.15 -14.61 -18.13
CA ILE A 291 24.61 -14.78 -19.49
C ILE A 291 25.22 -16.02 -20.16
N LYS A 292 26.56 -16.11 -20.18
CA LYS A 292 27.28 -17.20 -20.88
C LYS A 292 27.06 -18.57 -20.23
N VAL A 293 26.91 -18.64 -18.91
CA VAL A 293 26.58 -19.90 -18.23
C VAL A 293 25.15 -20.32 -18.55
N ILE A 294 24.18 -19.40 -18.58
CA ILE A 294 22.81 -19.71 -19.01
C ILE A 294 22.78 -20.26 -20.43
N GLU A 295 23.44 -19.59 -21.38
CA GLU A 295 23.54 -20.06 -22.77
C GLU A 295 24.16 -21.46 -22.87
N ASN A 296 25.19 -21.74 -22.05
CA ASN A 296 25.82 -23.06 -22.02
C ASN A 296 24.88 -24.14 -21.44
N LEU A 297 24.12 -23.81 -20.39
CA LEU A 297 23.13 -24.70 -19.79
C LEU A 297 22.04 -25.07 -20.81
N GLU A 298 21.56 -24.09 -21.57
CA GLU A 298 20.56 -24.29 -22.62
C GLU A 298 21.10 -25.15 -23.75
N LYS A 299 22.30 -24.82 -24.27
CA LYS A 299 22.96 -25.57 -25.34
C LYS A 299 23.22 -27.04 -24.97
N ARG A 300 23.47 -27.32 -23.69
CA ARG A 300 23.72 -28.67 -23.18
C ARG A 300 22.47 -29.34 -22.60
N GLU A 301 21.30 -28.70 -22.70
CA GLU A 301 20.02 -29.19 -22.17
C GLU A 301 20.04 -29.53 -20.66
N PHE A 302 20.93 -28.86 -19.91
CA PHE A 302 21.05 -29.01 -18.46
C PHE A 302 20.32 -27.91 -17.68
N GLY A 303 19.72 -26.94 -18.36
CA GLY A 303 19.01 -25.85 -17.72
C GLY A 303 18.50 -24.83 -18.72
N LYS A 304 17.90 -23.76 -18.22
CA LYS A 304 17.44 -22.62 -19.02
C LYS A 304 17.34 -21.34 -18.22
N GLY A 305 17.39 -20.20 -18.90
CA GLY A 305 17.05 -18.91 -18.30
C GLY A 305 15.61 -18.94 -17.79
N LYS A 306 15.38 -18.39 -16.59
CA LYS A 306 14.04 -18.27 -16.01
C LYS A 306 13.90 -17.00 -15.20
N ILE A 307 12.73 -16.37 -15.32
CA ILE A 307 12.26 -15.35 -14.38
C ILE A 307 11.44 -16.05 -13.30
N ASN A 308 11.78 -15.79 -12.05
CA ASN A 308 11.07 -16.29 -10.88
C ASN A 308 10.50 -15.11 -10.09
N TYR A 309 9.36 -15.32 -9.45
CA TYR A 309 8.73 -14.34 -8.58
C TYR A 309 8.64 -14.88 -7.16
N ARG A 310 8.72 -13.98 -6.19
CA ARG A 310 8.43 -14.30 -4.78
C ARG A 310 6.93 -14.39 -4.55
N LEU A 311 6.13 -13.65 -5.33
CA LEU A 311 4.67 -13.72 -5.31
C LEU A 311 4.20 -15.17 -5.41
N ARG A 312 3.24 -15.53 -4.57
CA ARG A 312 2.54 -16.82 -4.63
C ARG A 312 1.13 -16.60 -5.12
N ASP A 313 0.50 -17.66 -5.62
CA ASP A 313 -0.91 -17.61 -5.97
C ASP A 313 -1.78 -17.32 -4.74
N TRP A 314 -2.85 -16.56 -4.98
CA TRP A 314 -3.71 -16.04 -3.93
C TRP A 314 -4.67 -17.13 -3.45
N LEU A 315 -4.50 -17.58 -2.20
CA LEU A 315 -5.39 -18.55 -1.55
C LEU A 315 -6.70 -17.86 -1.12
N ILE A 316 -7.82 -18.24 -1.76
CA ILE A 316 -9.12 -17.56 -1.57
C ILE A 316 -10.14 -18.36 -0.76
N SER A 317 -10.07 -19.69 -0.67
CA SER A 317 -11.05 -20.48 0.08
C SER A 317 -10.86 -20.35 1.59
N ARG A 318 -11.94 -20.36 2.36
CA ARG A 318 -11.97 -20.24 3.82
C ARG A 318 -12.98 -21.23 4.40
N GLN A 319 -12.58 -21.96 5.44
CA GLN A 319 -13.44 -22.87 6.22
C GLN A 319 -14.30 -22.06 7.20
N ARG A 320 -15.07 -21.12 6.68
CA ARG A 320 -15.90 -20.19 7.45
C ARG A 320 -17.29 -20.12 6.83
N TYR A 321 -18.27 -19.84 7.70
CA TYR A 321 -19.64 -19.59 7.27
C TYR A 321 -19.81 -18.23 6.58
N TRP A 322 -19.30 -17.16 7.20
CA TRP A 322 -19.58 -15.79 6.77
C TRP A 322 -18.64 -15.34 5.64
N GLY A 323 -18.94 -15.78 4.43
CA GLY A 323 -18.25 -15.41 3.20
C GLY A 323 -19.04 -15.87 1.97
N THR A 324 -18.62 -15.45 0.78
CA THR A 324 -19.33 -15.83 -0.45
C THR A 324 -19.15 -17.33 -0.75
N PRO A 325 -20.21 -18.14 -0.92
CA PRO A 325 -20.07 -19.55 -1.30
C PRO A 325 -19.35 -19.73 -2.64
N ILE A 326 -18.42 -20.68 -2.71
CA ILE A 326 -17.71 -21.00 -3.97
C ILE A 326 -18.67 -21.76 -4.91
N PRO A 327 -18.90 -21.28 -6.16
CA PRO A 327 -19.93 -21.82 -7.06
C PRO A 327 -19.46 -23.08 -7.82
N ILE A 328 -18.93 -24.08 -7.11
CA ILE A 328 -18.49 -25.36 -7.66
C ILE A 328 -19.26 -26.51 -7.00
N ILE A 329 -19.53 -27.56 -7.79
CA ILE A 329 -20.10 -28.84 -7.36
C ILE A 329 -19.04 -29.93 -7.58
N HIS A 330 -18.75 -30.71 -6.54
CA HIS A 330 -17.89 -31.88 -6.56
C HIS A 330 -18.72 -33.13 -6.86
N CYS A 331 -18.61 -33.61 -8.10
CA CYS A 331 -19.24 -34.84 -8.57
C CYS A 331 -18.22 -36.00 -8.55
N PRO A 332 -18.56 -37.18 -8.01
CA PRO A 332 -17.67 -38.35 -8.04
C PRO A 332 -17.26 -38.77 -9.46
N GLU A 333 -18.15 -38.61 -10.44
CA GLU A 333 -17.93 -39.01 -11.84
C GLU A 333 -17.34 -37.88 -12.70
N CYS A 334 -17.87 -36.66 -12.56
CA CYS A 334 -17.48 -35.53 -13.42
C CYS A 334 -16.36 -34.66 -12.84
N GLY A 335 -15.94 -34.89 -11.59
CA GLY A 335 -14.99 -34.04 -10.88
C GLY A 335 -15.60 -32.69 -10.49
N GLU A 336 -14.85 -31.62 -10.71
CA GLU A 336 -15.29 -30.24 -10.46
C GLU A 336 -16.22 -29.77 -11.57
N VAL A 337 -17.45 -29.41 -11.19
CA VAL A 337 -18.49 -28.92 -12.11
C VAL A 337 -18.90 -27.52 -11.67
N PRO A 338 -18.69 -26.48 -12.50
CA PRO A 338 -19.15 -25.14 -12.15
C PRO A 338 -20.68 -25.09 -12.12
N VAL A 339 -21.23 -24.31 -11.19
CA VAL A 339 -22.65 -23.95 -11.19
C VAL A 339 -22.93 -23.08 -12.43
N ASP A 340 -24.06 -23.30 -13.09
CA ASP A 340 -24.46 -22.48 -14.24
C ASP A 340 -24.72 -21.03 -13.80
N GLU A 341 -24.27 -20.05 -14.59
CA GLU A 341 -24.40 -18.62 -14.23
C GLU A 341 -25.84 -18.16 -14.01
N LYS A 342 -26.80 -18.78 -14.70
CA LYS A 342 -28.24 -18.53 -14.53
C LYS A 342 -28.78 -18.98 -13.17
N ASP A 343 -28.11 -19.93 -12.52
CA ASP A 343 -28.50 -20.51 -11.24
C ASP A 343 -27.82 -19.80 -10.05
N LEU A 344 -27.07 -18.73 -10.32
CA LEU A 344 -26.51 -17.86 -9.29
C LEU A 344 -27.56 -16.87 -8.76
N PRO A 345 -27.54 -16.55 -7.45
CA PRO A 345 -26.50 -16.91 -6.49
C PRO A 345 -26.69 -18.28 -5.85
N VAL A 346 -25.58 -18.93 -5.48
CA VAL A 346 -25.58 -19.96 -4.44
C VAL A 346 -25.67 -19.24 -3.10
N GLU A 347 -26.85 -19.23 -2.49
CA GLU A 347 -27.11 -18.48 -1.25
C GLU A 347 -26.60 -19.21 0.00
N LEU A 348 -26.15 -18.44 0.99
CA LEU A 348 -25.75 -18.97 2.30
C LEU A 348 -26.98 -19.51 3.05
N PRO A 349 -26.93 -20.74 3.61
CA PRO A 349 -27.99 -21.27 4.45
C PRO A 349 -27.91 -20.69 5.86
N TYR A 350 -29.04 -20.28 6.44
CA TYR A 350 -29.07 -19.73 7.81
C TYR A 350 -28.84 -20.79 8.91
N GLU A 351 -29.24 -22.02 8.67
CA GLU A 351 -29.16 -23.12 9.63
C GLU A 351 -27.83 -23.87 9.49
N VAL A 352 -26.83 -23.48 10.29
CA VAL A 352 -25.51 -24.12 10.32
C VAL A 352 -25.03 -24.32 11.76
N GLU A 353 -24.18 -25.32 11.97
CA GLU A 353 -23.52 -25.56 13.24
C GLU A 353 -22.09 -24.99 13.28
N PHE A 354 -21.83 -24.10 14.23
CA PHE A 354 -20.49 -23.53 14.45
C PHE A 354 -19.65 -24.43 15.34
N ARG A 355 -18.89 -25.35 14.73
CA ARG A 355 -17.99 -26.28 15.44
C ARG A 355 -16.52 -25.83 15.31
N PRO A 356 -15.71 -25.84 16.38
CA PRO A 356 -14.29 -25.46 16.34
C PRO A 356 -13.41 -26.61 15.85
N MET A 357 -13.85 -27.35 14.82
CA MET A 357 -13.17 -28.56 14.32
C MET A 357 -12.28 -28.30 13.10
N GLY A 358 -12.27 -27.06 12.59
CA GLY A 358 -11.50 -26.67 11.41
C GLY A 358 -12.12 -27.13 10.08
N GLU A 359 -13.39 -27.53 10.11
CA GLU A 359 -14.22 -27.79 8.94
C GLU A 359 -15.16 -26.60 8.71
N SER A 360 -15.59 -26.39 7.46
CA SER A 360 -16.54 -25.33 7.16
C SER A 360 -17.90 -25.63 7.79
N PRO A 361 -18.55 -24.65 8.48
CA PRO A 361 -19.90 -24.83 9.00
C PRO A 361 -20.93 -25.23 7.93
N LEU A 362 -20.70 -24.92 6.66
CA LEU A 362 -21.59 -25.30 5.56
C LEU A 362 -21.72 -26.83 5.38
N GLU A 363 -20.72 -27.62 5.80
CA GLU A 363 -20.80 -29.09 5.74
C GLU A 363 -21.86 -29.70 6.66
N SER A 364 -22.23 -28.96 7.71
CA SER A 364 -23.25 -29.40 8.68
C SER A 364 -24.65 -29.35 8.08
N ASN A 365 -24.91 -28.44 7.14
CA ASN A 365 -26.21 -28.30 6.49
C ASN A 365 -26.35 -29.30 5.33
N LYS A 366 -27.09 -30.39 5.57
CA LYS A 366 -27.26 -31.48 4.59
C LYS A 366 -28.12 -31.10 3.39
N GLU A 367 -29.03 -30.15 3.53
CA GLU A 367 -29.87 -29.67 2.42
C GLU A 367 -29.08 -28.78 1.46
N PHE A 368 -28.21 -27.93 2.01
CA PHE A 368 -27.33 -27.07 1.22
C PHE A 368 -26.25 -27.89 0.50
N ILE A 369 -25.55 -28.78 1.22
CA ILE A 369 -24.36 -29.44 0.70
C ILE A 369 -24.69 -30.50 -0.35
N ASN A 370 -25.80 -31.24 -0.21
CA ASN A 370 -26.12 -32.36 -1.10
C ASN A 370 -26.96 -31.88 -2.28
N VAL A 371 -26.43 -32.05 -3.50
CA VAL A 371 -27.10 -31.63 -4.73
C VAL A 371 -26.97 -32.72 -5.81
N LYS A 372 -27.69 -32.56 -6.92
CA LYS A 372 -27.46 -33.37 -8.12
C LYS A 372 -26.42 -32.69 -9.01
N CYS A 373 -25.54 -33.49 -9.61
CA CYS A 373 -24.60 -33.00 -10.60
C CYS A 373 -25.38 -32.49 -11.84
N PRO A 374 -25.18 -31.25 -12.30
CA PRO A 374 -25.91 -30.74 -13.46
C PRO A 374 -25.47 -31.39 -14.78
N ARG A 375 -24.33 -32.12 -14.81
CA ARG A 375 -23.84 -32.82 -16.00
C ARG A 375 -24.35 -34.26 -16.13
N CYS A 376 -24.38 -35.02 -15.03
CA CYS A 376 -24.71 -36.46 -15.06
C CYS A 376 -25.88 -36.86 -14.15
N SER A 377 -26.46 -35.93 -13.40
CA SER A 377 -27.58 -36.17 -12.45
C SER A 377 -27.28 -37.09 -11.26
N GLU A 378 -26.03 -37.54 -11.10
CA GLU A 378 -25.60 -38.30 -9.93
C GLU A 378 -25.55 -37.46 -8.66
N GLY A 379 -25.55 -38.13 -7.50
CA GLY A 379 -25.37 -37.47 -6.21
C GLY A 379 -24.00 -36.77 -6.14
N ALA A 380 -24.01 -35.47 -5.82
CA ALA A 380 -22.83 -34.63 -5.75
C ALA A 380 -22.90 -33.69 -4.53
N LYS A 381 -21.81 -32.97 -4.26
CA LYS A 381 -21.74 -32.04 -3.14
C LYS A 381 -21.35 -30.65 -3.61
N ARG A 382 -21.97 -29.59 -3.08
CA ARG A 382 -21.44 -28.23 -3.24
C ARG A 382 -20.06 -28.12 -2.60
N ASP A 383 -19.28 -27.15 -3.05
CA ASP A 383 -18.08 -26.75 -2.33
C ASP A 383 -18.47 -26.19 -0.95
N PRO A 384 -17.89 -26.69 0.15
CA PRO A 384 -18.23 -26.23 1.49
C PRO A 384 -17.49 -24.95 1.89
N ASP A 385 -16.45 -24.53 1.16
CA ASP A 385 -15.67 -23.36 1.51
C ASP A 385 -16.32 -22.06 0.97
N THR A 386 -16.02 -20.97 1.66
CA THR A 386 -16.39 -19.61 1.22
C THR A 386 -15.16 -18.85 0.73
N MET A 387 -15.38 -17.81 -0.07
CA MET A 387 -14.31 -16.92 -0.54
C MET A 387 -13.91 -15.92 0.54
N ASP A 388 -12.62 -15.60 0.59
CA ASP A 388 -12.05 -14.57 1.43
C ASP A 388 -12.61 -13.17 1.11
N THR A 389 -12.72 -12.33 2.15
CA THR A 389 -13.24 -10.95 2.06
C THR A 389 -12.48 -10.05 1.09
N PHE A 390 -11.22 -10.37 0.76
CA PHE A 390 -10.47 -9.63 -0.24
C PHE A 390 -10.97 -9.87 -1.67
N VAL A 391 -11.71 -10.96 -1.92
CA VAL A 391 -12.41 -11.15 -3.20
C VAL A 391 -13.48 -10.07 -3.34
N ASP A 392 -14.32 -9.89 -2.31
CA ASP A 392 -15.38 -8.88 -2.31
C ASP A 392 -14.84 -7.47 -2.55
N SER A 393 -13.77 -7.11 -1.84
CA SER A 393 -13.18 -5.76 -1.89
C SER A 393 -12.22 -5.52 -3.05
N SER A 394 -11.98 -6.50 -3.92
CA SER A 394 -11.07 -6.33 -5.06
C SER A 394 -11.68 -5.58 -6.25
N TRP A 395 -13.00 -5.40 -6.29
CA TRP A 395 -13.70 -4.83 -7.46
C TRP A 395 -14.90 -3.94 -7.11
N TYR A 396 -15.21 -3.74 -5.82
CA TYR A 396 -16.38 -2.99 -5.34
C TYR A 396 -16.53 -1.57 -5.91
N TYR A 397 -15.41 -0.91 -6.26
CA TYR A 397 -15.40 0.42 -6.86
C TYR A 397 -16.09 0.47 -8.22
N PHE A 398 -16.08 -0.63 -9.00
CA PHE A 398 -16.90 -0.73 -10.22
C PHE A 398 -18.39 -0.82 -9.89
N ARG A 399 -18.74 -1.56 -8.84
CA ARG A 399 -20.14 -1.78 -8.44
C ARG A 399 -20.82 -0.51 -7.94
N TYR A 400 -20.08 0.42 -7.33
CA TYR A 400 -20.63 1.69 -6.86
C TYR A 400 -21.29 2.52 -7.96
N LEU A 401 -20.83 2.40 -9.20
CA LEU A 401 -21.33 3.21 -10.31
C LEU A 401 -22.81 2.91 -10.65
N ASN A 402 -23.25 1.68 -10.39
CA ASN A 402 -24.65 1.29 -10.51
C ASN A 402 -24.94 0.05 -9.63
N PRO A 403 -25.17 0.23 -8.32
CA PRO A 403 -25.32 -0.91 -7.41
C PRO A 403 -26.61 -1.70 -7.64
N LYS A 404 -27.60 -1.11 -8.31
CA LYS A 404 -28.96 -1.66 -8.52
C LYS A 404 -29.05 -2.48 -9.82
N ILE A 405 -28.00 -2.54 -10.64
CA ILE A 405 -28.00 -3.34 -11.88
C ILE A 405 -28.07 -4.85 -11.58
N SER A 406 -29.11 -5.51 -12.09
CA SER A 406 -29.43 -6.91 -11.75
C SER A 406 -28.99 -7.95 -12.78
N HIS A 407 -28.67 -7.52 -14.00
CA HIS A 407 -28.35 -8.40 -15.14
C HIS A 407 -26.86 -8.39 -15.52
N ALA A 408 -26.03 -7.62 -14.84
CA ALA A 408 -24.58 -7.51 -15.06
C ALA A 408 -23.86 -7.24 -13.73
N PRO A 409 -22.55 -7.55 -13.62
CA PRO A 409 -21.76 -7.29 -12.41
C PRO A 409 -21.61 -5.80 -12.12
N PHE A 410 -21.52 -4.96 -13.15
CA PHE A 410 -21.49 -3.51 -13.05
C PHE A 410 -21.83 -2.90 -14.40
N ASP A 411 -22.11 -1.59 -14.40
CA ASP A 411 -22.43 -0.84 -15.61
C ASP A 411 -21.14 -0.52 -16.37
N LYS A 412 -21.00 -1.11 -17.56
CA LYS A 412 -19.81 -0.98 -18.39
C LYS A 412 -19.61 0.45 -18.88
N GLU A 413 -20.67 1.12 -19.32
CA GLU A 413 -20.56 2.49 -19.86
C GLU A 413 -20.11 3.45 -18.77
N LEU A 414 -20.70 3.33 -17.57
CA LEU A 414 -20.26 4.12 -16.43
C LEU A 414 -18.84 3.74 -16.01
N THR A 415 -18.47 2.47 -16.04
CA THR A 415 -17.12 2.02 -15.71
C THR A 415 -16.07 2.63 -16.63
N ASP A 416 -16.26 2.56 -17.94
CA ASP A 416 -15.32 3.14 -18.91
C ASP A 416 -15.21 4.68 -18.74
N LYS A 417 -16.27 5.34 -18.28
CA LYS A 417 -16.31 6.79 -18.03
C LYS A 417 -15.63 7.20 -16.72
N TRP A 418 -15.82 6.42 -15.66
CA TRP A 418 -15.43 6.78 -14.29
C TRP A 418 -14.16 6.10 -13.80
N THR A 419 -13.54 5.23 -14.61
CA THR A 419 -12.28 4.58 -14.27
C THR A 419 -11.12 5.03 -15.18
N PRO A 420 -9.89 5.16 -14.64
CA PRO A 420 -9.46 4.82 -13.28
C PRO A 420 -10.04 5.77 -12.22
N VAL A 421 -10.16 5.32 -10.96
CA VAL A 421 -10.54 6.20 -9.84
C VAL A 421 -9.46 7.27 -9.69
N ASP A 422 -9.85 8.54 -9.73
CA ASP A 422 -8.92 9.66 -9.69
C ASP A 422 -8.09 9.69 -8.41
N MET A 423 -8.73 9.57 -7.25
CA MET A 423 -8.08 9.63 -5.94
C MET A 423 -8.62 8.56 -5.01
N TYR A 424 -7.76 7.64 -4.57
CA TYR A 424 -8.07 6.63 -3.58
C TYR A 424 -7.39 6.95 -2.24
N VAL A 425 -8.16 7.01 -1.15
CA VAL A 425 -7.67 7.32 0.19
C VAL A 425 -7.86 6.12 1.10
N GLY A 426 -6.77 5.60 1.67
CA GLY A 426 -6.83 4.40 2.50
C GLY A 426 -5.54 4.15 3.26
N GLY A 427 -5.57 3.27 4.28
CA GLY A 427 -4.41 3.03 5.12
C GLY A 427 -3.28 2.28 4.42
N ALA A 428 -2.03 2.56 4.82
CA ALA A 428 -0.84 1.93 4.25
C ALA A 428 -0.73 0.42 4.55
N GLU A 429 -1.50 -0.09 5.53
CA GLU A 429 -1.61 -1.51 5.85
C GLU A 429 -2.11 -2.37 4.67
N HIS A 430 -2.80 -1.78 3.70
CA HIS A 430 -3.36 -2.49 2.56
C HIS A 430 -2.42 -2.56 1.35
N ALA A 431 -1.18 -2.07 1.47
CA ALA A 431 -0.20 -1.97 0.39
C ALA A 431 -0.01 -3.26 -0.42
N VAL A 432 0.11 -4.42 0.24
CA VAL A 432 0.39 -5.71 -0.42
C VAL A 432 -0.79 -6.69 -0.36
N MET A 433 -1.95 -6.20 0.09
CA MET A 433 -3.19 -6.97 0.24
C MET A 433 -4.22 -6.43 -0.75
N HIS A 434 -5.25 -5.74 -0.25
CA HIS A 434 -6.32 -5.14 -1.04
C HIS A 434 -5.80 -4.36 -2.25
N LEU A 435 -4.78 -3.51 -2.11
CA LEU A 435 -4.26 -2.73 -3.24
C LEU A 435 -3.62 -3.61 -4.31
N LEU A 436 -3.02 -4.75 -3.95
CA LEU A 436 -2.46 -5.69 -4.94
C LEU A 436 -3.57 -6.51 -5.60
N TYR A 437 -4.54 -7.01 -4.81
CA TYR A 437 -5.67 -7.79 -5.32
C TYR A 437 -6.60 -6.97 -6.22
N ALA A 438 -6.85 -5.71 -5.88
CA ALA A 438 -7.65 -4.81 -6.69
C ALA A 438 -7.02 -4.59 -8.07
N ARG A 439 -5.70 -4.41 -8.14
CA ARG A 439 -4.97 -4.28 -9.41
C ARG A 439 -5.04 -5.54 -10.25
N PHE A 440 -4.86 -6.72 -9.64
CA PHE A 440 -4.99 -8.00 -10.32
C PHE A 440 -6.38 -8.21 -10.92
N ILE A 441 -7.43 -8.01 -10.11
CA ILE A 441 -8.80 -8.21 -10.58
C ILE A 441 -9.21 -7.14 -11.60
N HIS A 442 -8.73 -5.90 -11.47
CA HIS A 442 -8.91 -4.86 -12.48
C HIS A 442 -8.36 -5.29 -13.84
N LYS A 443 -7.09 -5.74 -13.87
CA LYS A 443 -6.41 -6.19 -15.09
C LYS A 443 -7.11 -7.40 -15.70
N PHE A 444 -7.52 -8.36 -14.89
CA PHE A 444 -8.32 -9.50 -15.34
C PHE A 444 -9.66 -9.06 -15.98
N LEU A 445 -10.38 -8.13 -15.35
CA LEU A 445 -11.65 -7.61 -15.89
C LEU A 445 -11.44 -6.80 -17.16
N ARG A 446 -10.34 -6.03 -17.27
CA ARG A 446 -9.91 -5.37 -18.50
C ARG A 446 -9.67 -6.38 -19.62
N ASP A 447 -8.99 -7.48 -19.34
CA ASP A 447 -8.71 -8.54 -20.33
C ASP A 447 -9.97 -9.27 -20.81
N LEU A 448 -11.03 -9.29 -19.99
CA LEU A 448 -12.36 -9.74 -20.39
C LEU A 448 -13.17 -8.66 -21.13
N GLY A 449 -12.64 -7.44 -21.26
CA GLY A 449 -13.27 -6.32 -21.92
C GLY A 449 -14.30 -5.58 -21.06
N TRP A 450 -14.27 -5.73 -19.73
CA TRP A 450 -15.18 -5.04 -18.80
C TRP A 450 -14.68 -3.69 -18.30
N ALA A 451 -13.39 -3.38 -18.49
CA ALA A 451 -12.80 -2.09 -18.18
C ALA A 451 -11.81 -1.69 -19.28
N THR A 452 -11.63 -0.39 -19.51
CA THR A 452 -10.67 0.14 -20.49
C THR A 452 -9.38 0.66 -19.86
N SER A 453 -9.40 1.01 -18.57
CA SER A 453 -8.21 1.45 -17.84
C SER A 453 -7.28 0.28 -17.49
N ASP A 454 -5.99 0.58 -17.34
CA ASP A 454 -4.97 -0.41 -16.99
C ASP A 454 -4.89 -0.71 -15.48
N GLU A 455 -5.18 0.31 -14.66
CA GLU A 455 -5.02 0.32 -13.22
C GLU A 455 -6.29 0.89 -12.56
N PRO A 456 -6.67 0.42 -11.36
CA PRO A 456 -7.93 0.82 -10.73
C PRO A 456 -7.88 2.22 -10.13
N PHE A 457 -6.72 2.67 -9.64
CA PHE A 457 -6.56 3.90 -8.86
C PHE A 457 -5.40 4.73 -9.42
N GLN A 458 -5.69 5.90 -9.98
CA GLN A 458 -4.69 6.77 -10.59
C GLN A 458 -3.78 7.40 -9.52
N ASN A 459 -4.38 7.98 -8.48
CA ASN A 459 -3.68 8.54 -7.33
C ASN A 459 -4.04 7.77 -6.06
N LEU A 460 -3.07 7.61 -5.17
CA LEU A 460 -3.24 6.98 -3.85
C LEU A 460 -2.71 7.90 -2.76
N PHE A 461 -3.52 8.15 -1.73
CA PHE A 461 -3.10 8.86 -0.53
C PHE A 461 -3.29 8.00 0.71
N HIS A 462 -2.27 7.93 1.56
CA HIS A 462 -2.34 7.23 2.84
C HIS A 462 -2.55 8.22 3.97
N GLN A 463 -3.68 8.10 4.67
CA GLN A 463 -3.89 8.84 5.91
C GLN A 463 -3.02 8.30 7.04
N GLY A 464 -2.62 9.19 7.94
CA GLY A 464 -1.95 8.83 9.17
C GLY A 464 -2.89 8.16 10.17
N THR A 465 -2.32 7.41 11.10
CA THR A 465 -3.10 6.77 12.16
C THR A 465 -3.38 7.77 13.28
N ILE A 466 -4.65 7.97 13.62
CA ILE A 466 -5.02 8.71 14.84
C ILE A 466 -4.80 7.79 16.05
N THR A 467 -4.01 8.27 17.00
CA THR A 467 -3.72 7.59 18.26
C THR A 467 -4.45 8.27 19.41
N ASN A 468 -4.55 7.59 20.55
CA ASN A 468 -4.96 8.19 21.80
C ASN A 468 -4.08 7.62 22.92
N GLN A 469 -3.57 8.50 23.78
CA GLN A 469 -2.63 8.15 24.85
C GLN A 469 -1.36 7.49 24.28
N GLY A 470 -0.87 8.00 23.14
CA GLY A 470 0.36 7.53 22.49
C GLY A 470 0.24 6.16 21.82
N SER A 471 -0.97 5.63 21.62
CA SER A 471 -1.16 4.33 20.98
C SER A 471 -2.37 4.26 20.06
N LYS A 472 -2.33 3.40 19.03
CA LYS A 472 -3.46 3.16 18.13
C LYS A 472 -4.72 2.81 18.93
N MET A 473 -5.84 3.45 18.60
CA MET A 473 -7.11 3.24 19.30
C MET A 473 -7.61 1.81 19.12
N SER A 474 -7.94 1.13 20.23
CA SER A 474 -8.55 -0.21 20.22
C SER A 474 -9.42 -0.45 21.45
N LYS A 475 -10.42 -1.35 21.31
CA LYS A 475 -11.30 -1.74 22.43
C LYS A 475 -10.51 -2.34 23.58
N SER A 476 -9.50 -3.16 23.26
CA SER A 476 -8.64 -3.81 24.24
C SER A 476 -7.77 -2.85 25.06
N LYS A 477 -7.48 -1.66 24.54
CA LYS A 477 -6.69 -0.63 25.21
C LYS A 477 -7.55 0.41 25.92
N SER A 478 -8.87 0.32 25.81
CA SER A 478 -9.83 1.26 26.41
C SER A 478 -9.53 2.74 26.09
N ASN A 479 -8.91 3.01 24.94
CA ASN A 479 -8.51 4.36 24.51
C ASN A 479 -9.32 4.85 23.30
N ILE A 480 -10.51 4.29 23.07
CA ILE A 480 -11.39 4.69 21.98
C ILE A 480 -12.01 6.06 22.29
N VAL A 481 -11.98 6.94 21.30
CA VAL A 481 -12.73 8.20 21.29
C VAL A 481 -14.01 7.98 20.51
N ASN A 482 -15.17 8.22 21.12
CA ASN A 482 -16.46 8.17 20.43
C ASN A 482 -16.76 9.54 19.79
N PRO A 483 -16.90 9.64 18.45
CA PRO A 483 -17.27 10.89 17.79
C PRO A 483 -18.58 11.51 18.28
N ASP A 484 -19.52 10.70 18.76
CA ASP A 484 -20.86 11.16 19.17
C ASP A 484 -20.78 12.19 20.31
N ASP A 485 -19.90 11.97 21.28
CA ASP A 485 -19.76 12.85 22.45
C ASP A 485 -19.30 14.27 22.04
N PHE A 486 -18.45 14.35 21.03
CA PHE A 486 -17.90 15.62 20.53
C PHE A 486 -18.84 16.30 19.55
N THR A 487 -19.47 15.53 18.67
CA THR A 487 -20.44 16.09 17.71
C THR A 487 -21.69 16.62 18.41
N LEU A 488 -22.15 15.98 19.50
CA LEU A 488 -23.24 16.50 20.33
C LEU A 488 -22.87 17.78 21.09
N LYS A 489 -21.63 17.86 21.58
CA LYS A 489 -21.18 19.00 22.40
C LYS A 489 -20.76 20.22 21.57
N TYR A 490 -20.01 20.00 20.51
CA TYR A 490 -19.37 21.06 19.71
C TYR A 490 -20.00 21.23 18.32
N GLY A 491 -20.79 20.28 17.87
CA GLY A 491 -21.29 20.23 16.49
C GLY A 491 -20.34 19.50 15.54
N SER A 492 -20.92 19.10 14.40
CA SER A 492 -20.27 18.29 13.37
C SER A 492 -19.04 18.98 12.77
N ASP A 493 -19.16 20.26 12.41
CA ASP A 493 -18.10 20.99 11.73
C ASP A 493 -16.90 21.28 12.62
N VAL A 494 -17.12 21.56 13.91
CA VAL A 494 -16.01 21.73 14.86
C VAL A 494 -15.21 20.44 14.97
N PHE A 495 -15.88 19.28 15.01
CA PHE A 495 -15.22 17.98 15.06
C PHE A 495 -14.44 17.69 13.78
N ARG A 496 -15.05 17.90 12.60
CA ARG A 496 -14.38 17.73 11.29
C ARG A 496 -13.15 18.61 11.14
N LEU A 497 -13.32 19.91 11.39
CA LEU A 497 -12.24 20.89 11.31
C LEU A 497 -11.10 20.53 12.26
N TYR A 498 -11.41 20.04 13.47
CA TYR A 498 -10.36 19.63 14.40
C TYR A 498 -9.56 18.42 13.89
N LEU A 499 -10.22 17.39 13.36
CA LEU A 499 -9.53 16.24 12.74
C LEU A 499 -8.62 16.66 11.58
N MET A 500 -9.06 17.63 10.78
CA MET A 500 -8.28 18.17 9.66
C MET A 500 -7.18 19.14 10.10
N PHE A 501 -7.31 19.79 11.26
CA PHE A 501 -6.40 20.83 11.73
C PHE A 501 -5.34 20.35 12.72
N MET A 502 -5.58 19.23 13.41
CA MET A 502 -4.70 18.74 14.49
C MET A 502 -3.26 18.41 14.05
N GLY A 503 -3.04 18.18 12.76
CA GLY A 503 -1.72 17.90 12.19
C GLY A 503 -1.78 17.58 10.70
N PRO A 504 -0.63 17.28 10.07
CA PRO A 504 -0.59 16.78 8.69
C PRO A 504 -1.38 15.48 8.53
N TYR A 505 -2.18 15.40 7.47
CA TYR A 505 -3.13 14.30 7.26
C TYR A 505 -2.46 12.92 7.11
N ASP A 506 -1.28 12.87 6.50
CA ASP A 506 -0.47 11.67 6.26
C ASP A 506 0.26 11.16 7.52
N LEU A 507 0.54 12.05 8.48
CA LEU A 507 1.20 11.68 9.74
C LEU A 507 0.19 11.28 10.82
N GLY A 508 -1.02 11.86 10.79
CA GLY A 508 -2.03 11.67 11.83
C GLY A 508 -1.63 12.41 13.10
N GLY A 509 -1.85 11.79 14.26
CA GLY A 509 -1.47 12.38 15.54
C GLY A 509 -2.25 11.84 16.72
N ASP A 510 -1.80 12.20 17.92
CA ASP A 510 -2.49 11.83 19.16
C ASP A 510 -3.68 12.77 19.40
N TRP A 511 -4.84 12.16 19.64
CA TRP A 511 -6.07 12.86 19.95
C TRP A 511 -5.95 13.68 21.23
N SER A 512 -6.52 14.89 21.24
CA SER A 512 -6.56 15.75 22.43
C SER A 512 -7.92 16.43 22.60
N ASP A 513 -8.63 16.07 23.67
CA ASP A 513 -9.89 16.71 24.07
C ASP A 513 -9.75 18.23 24.28
N LYS A 514 -8.54 18.71 24.61
CA LYS A 514 -8.27 20.14 24.81
C LYS A 514 -8.01 20.88 23.50
N GLY A 515 -7.54 20.19 22.46
CA GLY A 515 -7.19 20.77 21.18
C GLY A 515 -8.41 21.34 20.43
N ILE A 516 -9.57 20.67 20.56
CA ILE A 516 -10.80 21.02 19.82
C ILE A 516 -11.36 22.41 20.16
N ALA A 517 -11.07 22.94 21.34
CA ALA A 517 -11.58 24.24 21.80
C ALA A 517 -11.08 25.43 20.95
N GLY A 518 -9.92 25.29 20.28
CA GLY A 518 -9.43 26.31 19.36
C GLY A 518 -10.31 26.41 18.10
N THR A 519 -10.67 25.25 17.56
CA THR A 519 -11.55 25.14 16.39
C THR A 519 -12.96 25.64 16.69
N ASP A 520 -13.50 25.31 17.87
CA ASP A 520 -14.79 25.83 18.33
C ASP A 520 -14.84 27.36 18.33
N ARG A 521 -13.82 28.01 18.92
CA ARG A 521 -13.71 29.49 18.90
C ARG A 521 -13.62 30.06 17.50
N PHE A 522 -12.96 29.38 16.56
CA PHE A 522 -12.91 29.81 15.17
C PHE A 522 -14.29 29.77 14.51
N VAL A 523 -15.06 28.71 14.73
CA VAL A 523 -16.45 28.59 14.24
C VAL A 523 -17.34 29.69 14.82
N GLN A 524 -17.32 29.88 16.13
CA GLN A 524 -18.13 30.93 16.79
C GLN A 524 -17.80 32.33 16.26
N ARG A 525 -16.50 32.68 16.19
CA ARG A 525 -16.07 33.98 15.64
C ARG A 525 -16.46 34.18 14.18
N THR A 526 -16.44 33.11 13.39
CA THR A 526 -16.90 33.16 12.01
C THR A 526 -18.39 33.49 11.98
N TYR A 527 -19.20 32.72 12.71
CA TYR A 527 -20.64 32.92 12.77
C TYR A 527 -21.04 34.33 13.24
N ASP A 528 -20.38 34.86 14.26
CA ASP A 528 -20.60 36.22 14.76
C ASP A 528 -20.38 37.31 13.69
N ILE A 529 -19.37 37.15 12.82
CA ILE A 529 -19.13 38.07 11.71
C ILE A 529 -20.28 38.02 10.71
N TYR A 530 -20.78 36.83 10.36
CA TYR A 530 -21.89 36.71 9.41
C TYR A 530 -23.21 37.25 9.98
N LEU A 531 -23.48 37.05 11.27
CA LEU A 531 -24.63 37.67 11.92
C LEU A 531 -24.57 39.21 11.84
N LYS A 532 -23.39 39.79 12.02
CA LYS A 532 -23.19 41.24 11.93
C LYS A 532 -23.47 41.79 10.53
N PHE A 533 -23.12 41.04 9.49
CA PHE A 533 -23.30 41.43 8.08
C PHE A 533 -24.47 40.70 7.40
N ASN A 534 -25.49 40.33 8.18
CA ASN A 534 -26.66 39.61 7.66
C ASN A 534 -27.33 40.37 6.50
N GLY A 535 -27.64 39.66 5.42
CA GLY A 535 -28.25 40.18 4.19
C GLY A 535 -27.35 41.09 3.35
N ILE A 536 -26.04 41.16 3.62
CA ILE A 536 -25.15 42.09 2.89
C ILE A 536 -25.11 41.85 1.38
N SER A 537 -25.37 40.61 0.92
CA SER A 537 -25.40 40.23 -0.49
C SER A 537 -26.81 40.08 -1.07
N GLU A 538 -27.86 40.38 -0.30
CA GLU A 538 -29.24 40.18 -0.73
C GLU A 538 -29.56 41.04 -1.96
N GLY A 539 -30.02 40.39 -3.04
CA GLY A 539 -30.37 41.06 -4.31
C GLY A 539 -29.18 41.70 -5.05
N LYS A 540 -27.94 41.42 -4.65
CA LYS A 540 -26.74 42.01 -5.26
C LYS A 540 -25.99 41.01 -6.13
N ASN A 541 -25.47 41.50 -7.24
CA ASN A 541 -24.47 40.80 -8.04
C ASN A 541 -23.09 41.37 -7.71
N ILE A 542 -22.25 40.58 -7.03
CA ILE A 542 -20.93 41.02 -6.58
C ILE A 542 -19.93 40.80 -7.70
N LYS A 543 -19.12 41.83 -7.99
CA LYS A 543 -18.09 41.76 -9.05
C LYS A 543 -17.05 40.68 -8.72
N GLU A 544 -16.54 40.03 -9.76
CA GLU A 544 -15.50 39.02 -9.63
C GLU A 544 -14.13 39.62 -9.28
N ASN A 545 -13.82 40.80 -9.81
CA ASN A 545 -12.53 41.47 -9.63
C ASN A 545 -12.71 42.98 -9.43
N TYR A 546 -11.75 43.60 -8.75
CA TYR A 546 -11.69 45.04 -8.48
C TYR A 546 -10.32 45.58 -8.86
N ASN A 547 -10.27 46.80 -9.38
CA ASN A 547 -9.00 47.47 -9.63
C ASN A 547 -8.33 47.83 -8.29
N ILE A 548 -7.25 47.12 -7.95
CA ILE A 548 -6.55 47.29 -6.67
C ILE A 548 -6.09 48.73 -6.42
N ASN A 549 -5.75 49.48 -7.46
CA ASN A 549 -5.29 50.87 -7.34
C ASN A 549 -6.41 51.84 -6.94
N SER A 550 -7.67 51.43 -7.13
CA SER A 550 -8.84 52.23 -6.77
C SER A 550 -9.36 51.98 -5.35
N LEU A 551 -8.81 50.97 -4.65
CA LEU A 551 -9.21 50.58 -3.31
C LEU A 551 -8.49 51.42 -2.24
N THR A 552 -9.14 51.62 -1.09
CA THR A 552 -8.48 52.17 0.11
C THR A 552 -7.42 51.19 0.63
N GLU A 553 -6.48 51.63 1.48
CA GLU A 553 -5.44 50.72 2.01
C GLU A 553 -6.02 49.54 2.80
N SER A 554 -7.09 49.76 3.58
CA SER A 554 -7.80 48.70 4.29
C SER A 554 -8.47 47.71 3.34
N GLU A 555 -9.12 48.20 2.28
CA GLU A 555 -9.72 47.36 1.24
C GLU A 555 -8.68 46.59 0.43
N LYS A 556 -7.57 47.23 0.02
CA LYS A 556 -6.45 46.56 -0.67
C LYS A 556 -5.93 45.40 0.15
N LYS A 557 -5.75 45.62 1.47
CA LYS A 557 -5.25 44.60 2.38
C LYS A 557 -6.19 43.39 2.44
N LEU A 558 -7.50 43.60 2.64
CA LEU A 558 -8.46 42.50 2.69
C LEU A 558 -8.66 41.81 1.34
N TYR A 559 -8.76 42.60 0.26
CA TYR A 559 -8.90 42.08 -1.10
C TYR A 559 -7.73 41.18 -1.48
N ARG A 560 -6.49 41.62 -1.20
CA ARG A 560 -5.29 40.81 -1.38
C ARG A 560 -5.32 39.54 -0.52
N LYS A 561 -5.63 39.67 0.78
CA LYS A 561 -5.63 38.52 1.69
C LYS A 561 -6.64 37.45 1.27
N VAL A 562 -7.83 37.84 0.81
CA VAL A 562 -8.85 36.90 0.30
C VAL A 562 -8.31 36.12 -0.90
N ASN A 563 -7.75 36.81 -1.90
CA ASN A 563 -7.21 36.16 -3.10
C ASN A 563 -5.99 35.27 -2.79
N GLN A 564 -5.12 35.69 -1.87
CA GLN A 564 -4.03 34.86 -1.36
C GLN A 564 -4.56 33.61 -0.64
N THR A 565 -5.62 33.74 0.16
CA THR A 565 -6.25 32.63 0.85
C THR A 565 -6.93 31.67 -0.11
N ILE A 566 -7.62 32.14 -1.16
CA ILE A 566 -8.19 31.29 -2.21
C ILE A 566 -7.10 30.41 -2.82
N LYS A 567 -6.04 31.06 -3.37
CA LYS A 567 -4.94 30.36 -4.01
C LYS A 567 -4.28 29.34 -3.08
N LYS A 568 -3.96 29.77 -1.85
CA LYS A 568 -3.31 28.89 -0.87
C LYS A 568 -4.23 27.74 -0.47
N PHE A 569 -5.52 28.00 -0.23
CA PHE A 569 -6.45 26.96 0.19
C PHE A 569 -6.58 25.89 -0.89
N GLU A 570 -6.73 26.27 -2.15
CA GLU A 570 -6.80 25.37 -3.29
C GLU A 570 -5.54 24.50 -3.40
N GLU A 571 -4.35 25.13 -3.43
CA GLU A 571 -3.07 24.42 -3.45
C GLU A 571 -2.93 23.43 -2.28
N GLU A 572 -3.34 23.81 -1.07
CA GLU A 572 -3.21 22.96 0.12
C GLU A 572 -4.22 21.80 0.12
N ILE A 573 -5.46 22.02 -0.35
CA ILE A 573 -6.48 20.95 -0.49
C ILE A 573 -6.06 19.91 -1.53
N GLU A 574 -5.56 20.33 -2.69
CA GLU A 574 -5.06 19.41 -3.74
C GLU A 574 -3.97 18.47 -3.21
N HIS A 575 -3.13 18.96 -2.29
CA HIS A 575 -2.05 18.20 -1.67
C HIS A 575 -2.44 17.53 -0.33
N PHE A 576 -3.73 17.49 0.02
CA PHE A 576 -4.24 16.91 1.28
C PHE A 576 -3.65 17.54 2.56
N ARG A 577 -3.23 18.81 2.47
CA ARG A 577 -2.69 19.58 3.60
C ARG A 577 -3.80 20.39 4.26
N PHE A 578 -4.79 19.69 4.80
CA PHE A 578 -5.99 20.31 5.36
C PHE A 578 -5.68 21.27 6.53
N ASN A 579 -4.64 20.98 7.31
CA ASN A 579 -4.25 21.78 8.46
C ASN A 579 -3.78 23.19 8.07
N THR A 580 -2.96 23.31 7.03
CA THR A 580 -2.49 24.58 6.49
C THR A 580 -3.56 25.30 5.66
N ALA A 581 -4.45 24.55 5.01
CA ALA A 581 -5.65 25.11 4.37
C ALA A 581 -6.54 25.81 5.41
N ILE A 582 -6.89 25.13 6.51
CA ILE A 582 -7.69 25.70 7.61
C ILE A 582 -6.96 26.85 8.29
N ALA A 583 -5.64 26.76 8.49
CA ALA A 583 -4.84 27.86 9.04
C ALA A 583 -4.97 29.14 8.18
N SER A 584 -5.00 29.02 6.85
CA SER A 584 -5.17 30.17 5.96
C SER A 584 -6.54 30.86 6.09
N LEU A 585 -7.60 30.10 6.40
CA LEU A 585 -8.92 30.64 6.73
C LEU A 585 -8.92 31.34 8.09
N MET A 586 -8.26 30.75 9.10
CA MET A 586 -8.10 31.38 10.42
C MET A 586 -7.33 32.70 10.33
N GLU A 587 -6.27 32.76 9.51
CA GLU A 587 -5.53 33.99 9.23
C GLU A 587 -6.41 35.05 8.55
N LEU A 588 -7.17 34.67 7.53
CA LEU A 588 -8.10 35.58 6.85
C LEU A 588 -9.14 36.13 7.84
N LEU A 589 -9.75 35.27 8.67
CA LEU A 589 -10.69 35.68 9.72
C LEU A 589 -10.06 36.68 10.70
N ASN A 590 -8.78 36.52 11.05
CA ASN A 590 -8.08 37.47 11.92
C ASN A 590 -7.87 38.83 11.25
N GLU A 591 -7.63 38.86 9.93
CA GLU A 591 -7.52 40.10 9.18
C GLU A 591 -8.88 40.82 9.02
N MET A 592 -10.01 40.11 9.07
CA MET A 592 -11.35 40.70 9.02
C MET A 592 -11.67 41.67 10.17
N LYS A 593 -10.78 41.87 11.15
CA LYS A 593 -10.96 42.90 12.19
C LYS A 593 -11.12 44.34 11.63
N ILE A 594 -10.65 44.60 10.40
CA ILE A 594 -10.79 45.90 9.70
C ILE A 594 -11.95 45.92 8.68
N ILE A 595 -12.82 44.90 8.67
CA ILE A 595 -13.89 44.77 7.66
C ILE A 595 -14.88 45.94 7.68
N ASP A 596 -15.10 46.57 8.85
CA ASP A 596 -15.97 47.75 8.98
C ASP A 596 -15.42 49.00 8.27
N GLU A 597 -14.13 49.04 7.98
CA GLU A 597 -13.48 50.14 7.27
C GLU A 597 -13.67 50.05 5.75
N CYS A 598 -14.19 48.93 5.26
CA CYS A 598 -14.33 48.65 3.83
C CYS A 598 -15.73 49.02 3.31
N SER A 599 -15.83 49.28 2.00
CA SER A 599 -17.13 49.44 1.34
C SER A 599 -17.99 48.17 1.42
N LYS A 600 -19.32 48.33 1.37
CA LYS A 600 -20.27 47.20 1.38
C LYS A 600 -20.02 46.19 0.26
N GLU A 601 -19.48 46.65 -0.87
CA GLU A 601 -19.13 45.80 -2.01
C GLU A 601 -17.94 44.89 -1.69
N ILE A 602 -16.88 45.42 -1.08
CA ILE A 602 -15.72 44.64 -0.64
C ILE A 602 -16.06 43.72 0.54
N GLN A 603 -16.93 44.17 1.45
CA GLN A 603 -17.45 43.32 2.54
C GLN A 603 -18.17 42.09 1.98
N ALA A 604 -19.12 42.29 1.05
CA ALA A 604 -19.84 41.21 0.40
C ALA A 604 -18.92 40.28 -0.40
N TYR A 605 -17.96 40.85 -1.15
CA TYR A 605 -16.95 40.09 -1.91
C TYR A 605 -16.18 39.10 -1.04
N LEU A 606 -15.66 39.58 0.09
CA LEU A 606 -14.86 38.81 1.02
C LEU A 606 -15.69 37.71 1.69
N LEU A 607 -16.89 38.03 2.15
CA LEU A 607 -17.74 37.08 2.85
C LEU A 607 -18.28 35.99 1.91
N GLU A 608 -18.68 36.32 0.68
CA GLU A 608 -19.10 35.30 -0.29
C GLU A 608 -18.00 34.28 -0.57
N ARG A 609 -16.77 34.73 -0.78
CA ARG A 609 -15.61 33.86 -1.00
C ARG A 609 -15.29 33.02 0.22
N PHE A 610 -15.30 33.62 1.41
CA PHE A 610 -15.05 32.88 2.64
C PHE A 610 -16.10 31.77 2.86
N ALA A 611 -17.39 32.06 2.67
CA ALA A 611 -18.48 31.10 2.84
C ALA A 611 -18.34 29.90 1.89
N VAL A 612 -18.00 30.16 0.63
CA VAL A 612 -17.74 29.10 -0.37
C VAL A 612 -16.55 28.24 0.01
N ILE A 613 -15.42 28.84 0.41
CA ILE A 613 -14.22 28.06 0.75
C ILE A 613 -14.46 27.23 2.02
N ILE A 614 -15.02 27.83 3.08
CA ILE A 614 -15.21 27.13 4.35
C ILE A 614 -16.25 26.00 4.24
N SER A 615 -17.20 26.05 3.30
CA SER A 615 -18.18 24.99 3.10
C SER A 615 -17.56 23.65 2.67
N SER A 616 -16.37 23.65 2.08
CA SER A 616 -15.64 22.42 1.74
C SER A 616 -15.14 21.64 2.97
N VAL A 617 -14.84 22.33 4.08
CA VAL A 617 -14.26 21.74 5.31
C VAL A 617 -15.24 21.75 6.50
N ALA A 618 -16.16 22.71 6.52
CA ALA A 618 -17.23 22.87 7.49
C ALA A 618 -18.55 23.18 6.75
N PRO A 619 -19.18 22.16 6.13
CA PRO A 619 -20.29 22.35 5.21
C PRO A 619 -21.54 22.98 5.83
N HIS A 620 -21.85 22.69 7.09
CA HIS A 620 -23.05 23.23 7.74
C HIS A 620 -22.88 24.71 8.07
N LEU A 621 -21.71 25.08 8.60
CA LEU A 621 -21.31 26.47 8.85
C LEU A 621 -21.24 27.25 7.54
N GLY A 622 -20.64 26.68 6.50
CA GLY A 622 -20.55 27.31 5.19
C GLY A 622 -21.93 27.60 4.57
N GLU A 623 -22.85 26.64 4.64
CA GLU A 623 -24.24 26.80 4.20
C GLU A 623 -25.00 27.85 5.04
N GLU A 624 -24.85 27.83 6.35
CA GLU A 624 -25.49 28.84 7.23
C GLU A 624 -24.93 30.24 6.97
N CYS A 625 -23.60 30.36 6.82
CA CYS A 625 -22.94 31.60 6.40
C CYS A 625 -23.48 32.09 5.05
N TRP A 626 -23.63 31.19 4.08
CA TRP A 626 -24.17 31.50 2.76
C TRP A 626 -25.63 32.00 2.85
N ASN A 627 -26.46 31.37 3.68
CA ASN A 627 -27.83 31.80 3.95
C ASN A 627 -27.88 33.20 4.58
N LEU A 628 -27.05 33.45 5.60
CA LEU A 628 -26.93 34.75 6.26
C LEU A 628 -26.47 35.87 5.32
N LEU A 629 -25.83 35.57 4.18
CA LEU A 629 -25.55 36.59 3.17
C LEU A 629 -26.79 37.04 2.38
N GLY A 630 -27.93 36.34 2.53
CA GLY A 630 -29.17 36.57 1.78
C GLY A 630 -29.28 35.75 0.50
N LYS A 631 -28.51 34.65 0.39
CA LYS A 631 -28.53 33.76 -0.78
C LYS A 631 -29.69 32.78 -0.69
N GLN A 632 -30.42 32.62 -1.80
CA GLN A 632 -31.69 31.88 -1.84
C GLN A 632 -31.52 30.37 -2.07
N PHE A 633 -30.39 29.95 -2.64
CA PHE A 633 -30.10 28.56 -2.96
C PHE A 633 -28.88 28.09 -2.18
N SER A 634 -28.83 26.78 -1.90
CA SER A 634 -27.69 26.19 -1.21
C SER A 634 -26.39 26.42 -1.97
N VAL A 635 -25.30 26.59 -1.22
CA VAL A 635 -23.95 26.75 -1.79
C VAL A 635 -23.55 25.54 -2.65
N PHE A 636 -24.17 24.38 -2.42
CA PHE A 636 -23.93 23.14 -3.16
C PHE A 636 -24.86 22.93 -4.36
N GLN A 637 -25.94 23.70 -4.50
CA GLN A 637 -26.92 23.49 -5.58
C GLN A 637 -26.38 23.93 -6.94
N ASN A 638 -25.65 25.04 -6.98
CA ASN A 638 -24.89 25.50 -8.14
C ASN A 638 -23.44 25.68 -7.67
N PRO A 639 -22.64 24.60 -7.68
CA PRO A 639 -21.28 24.63 -7.14
C PRO A 639 -20.51 25.79 -7.77
N LEU A 640 -20.08 26.71 -6.91
CA LEU A 640 -19.33 27.90 -7.28
C LEU A 640 -17.94 27.75 -6.69
N TRP A 641 -16.92 27.91 -7.52
CA TRP A 641 -15.55 28.07 -7.06
C TRP A 641 -15.02 29.41 -7.58
N PHE A 642 -14.39 30.19 -6.72
CA PHE A 642 -13.86 31.50 -7.08
C PHE A 642 -12.38 31.37 -7.41
N GLU A 643 -12.01 31.80 -8.61
CA GLU A 643 -10.60 31.93 -9.00
C GLU A 643 -9.95 33.14 -8.31
N PRO A 644 -8.67 33.04 -7.90
CA PRO A 644 -7.95 34.17 -7.33
C PRO A 644 -7.62 35.22 -8.41
N ASP A 645 -7.86 36.48 -8.09
CA ASP A 645 -7.39 37.61 -8.89
C ASP A 645 -5.87 37.71 -8.85
N THR A 646 -5.22 37.29 -9.94
CA THR A 646 -3.76 37.31 -10.07
C THR A 646 -3.15 38.71 -9.87
N SER A 647 -3.89 39.78 -10.18
CA SER A 647 -3.41 41.16 -9.95
C SER A 647 -3.35 41.51 -8.47
N ALA A 648 -4.22 40.91 -7.65
CA ALA A 648 -4.22 41.10 -6.20
C ALA A 648 -3.05 40.38 -5.51
N LEU A 649 -2.54 39.31 -6.13
CA LEU A 649 -1.42 38.52 -5.62
C LEU A 649 -0.07 39.23 -5.73
N VAL A 650 0.03 40.27 -6.55
CA VAL A 650 1.26 41.06 -6.68
C VAL A 650 1.44 41.91 -5.43
N GLU A 651 2.58 41.73 -4.76
CA GLU A 651 3.02 42.59 -3.66
C GLU A 651 3.93 43.68 -4.21
N ASP A 652 3.64 44.94 -3.90
CA ASP A 652 4.51 46.06 -4.28
C ASP A 652 5.66 46.26 -3.29
N LYS A 653 5.52 45.72 -2.07
CA LYS A 653 6.47 45.80 -0.97
C LYS A 653 6.57 44.48 -0.23
N VAL A 654 7.78 44.13 0.22
CA VAL A 654 8.10 42.95 1.02
C VAL A 654 8.81 43.36 2.30
N SER A 655 8.55 42.61 3.37
CA SER A 655 9.29 42.75 4.62
C SER A 655 10.57 41.94 4.56
N ILE A 656 11.72 42.62 4.63
CA ILE A 656 13.04 41.99 4.62
C ILE A 656 13.53 41.88 6.05
N ALA A 657 13.74 40.64 6.49
CA ALA A 657 14.29 40.34 7.81
C ALA A 657 15.78 40.72 7.88
N ILE A 658 16.17 41.51 8.89
CA ILE A 658 17.56 41.92 9.10
C ILE A 658 18.16 41.09 10.23
N GLN A 659 19.21 40.34 9.89
CA GLN A 659 19.96 39.52 10.84
C GLN A 659 21.37 40.05 11.05
N ILE A 660 21.88 39.89 12.27
CA ILE A 660 23.29 40.09 12.60
C ILE A 660 23.83 38.80 13.20
N ASN A 661 24.86 38.22 12.57
CA ASN A 661 25.40 36.90 12.93
C ASN A 661 24.29 35.83 13.05
N GLY A 662 23.31 35.86 12.13
CA GLY A 662 22.19 34.92 12.08
C GLY A 662 21.05 35.17 13.08
N LYS A 663 21.15 36.18 13.95
CA LYS A 663 20.09 36.56 14.90
C LYS A 663 19.25 37.71 14.34
N LEU A 664 17.93 37.58 14.33
CA LEU A 664 17.00 38.64 13.89
C LEU A 664 17.11 39.88 14.79
N ARG A 665 17.31 41.05 14.18
CA ARG A 665 17.46 42.35 14.89
C ARG A 665 16.44 43.38 14.48
N SER A 666 15.99 43.36 13.23
CA SER A 666 14.97 44.27 12.73
C SER A 666 14.26 43.68 11.51
N MET A 667 13.20 44.35 11.05
CA MET A 667 12.59 44.12 9.75
C MET A 667 12.32 45.47 9.10
N ILE A 668 12.59 45.58 7.80
CA ILE A 668 12.33 46.78 6.99
C ILE A 668 11.37 46.44 5.86
N GLU A 669 10.48 47.36 5.50
CA GLU A 669 9.66 47.23 4.29
C GLU A 669 10.37 47.86 3.09
N MET A 670 10.50 47.10 2.01
CA MET A 670 11.15 47.52 0.77
C MET A 670 10.26 47.18 -0.43
N PRO A 671 10.28 47.96 -1.52
CA PRO A 671 9.61 47.56 -2.76
C PRO A 671 10.04 46.15 -3.21
N VAL A 672 9.12 45.37 -3.76
CA VAL A 672 9.45 44.06 -4.32
C VAL A 672 10.52 44.22 -5.39
N ASP A 673 11.47 43.29 -5.38
CA ASP A 673 12.62 43.28 -6.27
C ASP A 673 13.57 44.47 -6.14
N SER A 674 13.55 45.15 -4.99
CA SER A 674 14.58 46.12 -4.62
C SER A 674 15.98 45.53 -4.79
N ASP A 675 16.84 46.27 -5.47
CA ASP A 675 18.24 45.94 -5.66
C ASP A 675 18.98 45.92 -4.31
N GLN A 676 20.03 45.09 -4.26
CA GLN A 676 20.78 44.85 -3.03
C GLN A 676 21.32 46.15 -2.40
N ASP A 677 21.72 47.13 -3.23
CA ASP A 677 22.27 48.40 -2.76
C ASP A 677 21.21 49.26 -2.07
N LYS A 678 20.00 49.36 -2.64
CA LYS A 678 18.89 50.03 -1.96
C LYS A 678 18.50 49.37 -0.65
N VAL A 679 18.48 48.04 -0.60
CA VAL A 679 18.18 47.31 0.65
C VAL A 679 19.29 47.56 1.68
N LYS A 680 20.56 47.53 1.25
CA LYS A 680 21.72 47.83 2.08
C LYS A 680 21.61 49.23 2.70
N ASP A 681 21.32 50.24 1.88
CA ASP A 681 21.17 51.61 2.37
C ASP A 681 20.09 51.74 3.45
N ALA A 682 18.97 51.02 3.31
CA ALA A 682 17.92 50.98 4.32
C ALA A 682 18.36 50.24 5.60
N VAL A 683 19.04 49.09 5.45
CA VAL A 683 19.59 48.31 6.58
C VAL A 683 20.58 49.13 7.40
N PHE A 684 21.47 49.88 6.75
CA PHE A 684 22.51 50.67 7.41
C PHE A 684 22.02 52.03 7.94
N LYS A 685 20.76 52.39 7.68
CA LYS A 685 20.08 53.53 8.31
C LYS A 685 19.24 53.11 9.51
N ASP A 686 18.99 51.81 9.71
CA ASP A 686 18.20 51.31 10.83
C ASP A 686 19.00 51.38 12.15
N GLU A 687 18.52 52.21 13.08
CA GLU A 687 19.15 52.41 14.39
C GLU A 687 19.32 51.12 15.20
N LYS A 688 18.39 50.16 15.07
CA LYS A 688 18.49 48.86 15.77
C LYS A 688 19.64 48.04 15.22
N VAL A 689 19.90 48.15 13.92
CA VAL A 689 20.97 47.44 13.22
C VAL A 689 22.32 48.11 13.49
N LEU A 690 22.38 49.44 13.43
CA LEU A 690 23.58 50.23 13.68
C LEU A 690 24.20 49.95 15.05
N LYS A 691 23.40 49.67 16.09
CA LYS A 691 23.88 49.28 17.43
C LYS A 691 24.78 48.05 17.43
N TYR A 692 24.61 47.14 16.47
CA TYR A 692 25.40 45.91 16.37
C TYR A 692 26.52 45.97 15.33
N ILE A 693 26.47 46.95 14.42
CA ILE A 693 27.46 47.11 13.36
C ILE A 693 28.51 48.17 13.74
N ASN A 694 28.13 49.24 14.44
CA ASN A 694 29.04 50.32 14.82
C ASN A 694 30.12 49.82 15.79
N GLY A 695 31.39 49.97 15.39
CA GLY A 695 32.56 49.51 16.15
C GLY A 695 33.01 48.09 15.83
N ASN A 696 32.25 47.32 15.06
CA ASN A 696 32.60 45.96 14.64
C ASN A 696 33.05 45.94 13.17
N LYS A 697 33.93 44.99 12.82
CA LYS A 697 34.36 44.83 11.41
C LYS A 697 33.37 43.94 10.68
N ILE A 698 32.78 44.45 9.60
CA ILE A 698 31.92 43.67 8.71
C ILE A 698 32.79 42.68 7.92
N ILE A 699 32.50 41.40 8.06
CA ILE A 699 33.22 40.30 7.40
C ILE A 699 32.51 39.90 6.10
N LYS A 700 31.18 39.82 6.14
CA LYS A 700 30.38 39.35 5.00
C LYS A 700 28.94 39.86 5.11
N GLU A 701 28.35 40.17 3.96
CA GLU A 701 26.93 40.48 3.81
C GLU A 701 26.26 39.35 3.00
N ILE A 702 25.11 38.86 3.45
CA ILE A 702 24.34 37.82 2.78
C ILE A 702 22.96 38.40 2.49
N PHE A 703 22.68 38.60 1.21
CA PHE A 703 21.39 39.06 0.74
C PHE A 703 20.67 37.92 0.02
N VAL A 704 19.46 37.62 0.47
CA VAL A 704 18.51 36.78 -0.26
C VAL A 704 17.34 37.67 -0.65
N LYS A 705 17.21 37.89 -1.96
CA LYS A 705 16.24 38.82 -2.54
C LYS A 705 14.83 38.61 -1.97
N ASN A 706 14.17 39.72 -1.62
CA ASN A 706 12.82 39.78 -1.07
C ASN A 706 12.59 39.03 0.25
N LYS A 707 13.64 38.49 0.91
CA LYS A 707 13.49 37.70 2.14
C LYS A 707 14.36 38.17 3.29
N ILE A 708 15.69 38.19 3.11
CA ILE A 708 16.61 38.38 4.23
C ILE A 708 17.87 39.16 3.86
N TYR A 709 18.35 39.97 4.79
CA TYR A 709 19.65 40.64 4.75
C TYR A 709 20.41 40.35 6.04
N ASN A 710 21.44 39.52 5.98
CA ASN A 710 22.25 39.13 7.14
C ASN A 710 23.65 39.75 7.07
N VAL A 711 24.04 40.48 8.11
CA VAL A 711 25.38 41.07 8.24
C VAL A 711 26.18 40.26 9.24
N VAL A 712 27.32 39.74 8.79
CA VAL A 712 28.28 39.02 9.63
C VAL A 712 29.35 40.00 10.12
N VAL A 713 29.39 40.22 11.43
CA VAL A 713 30.29 41.18 12.08
C VAL A 713 31.20 40.48 13.08
N LYS A 714 32.44 40.96 13.22
CA LYS A 714 33.47 40.45 14.14
C LYS A 714 34.02 41.55 15.04
#